data_AF-A0A9X3RTF0-F1
#
_entry.id   AF-A0A9X3RTF0-F1
#
_cell.length_a   1.000
_cell.length_b   1.000
_cell.length_c   1.000
_cell.angle_alpha   90.00
_cell.angle_beta   90.00
_cell.angle_gamma   90.00
#
_symmetry.space_group_name_H-M   'P 1'
#
loop_
_entity.id
_entity.type
_entity.pdbx_description
1 polymer ?
#
loop_
_entity_poly.entity_id
_entity_poly.type
_entity_poly.pdbx_seq_one_letter_code
_entity_poly.pdbx_strand_id
1 'polypeptide(L)'
;MTDMTTMNSVSGVLNTATNRDSQASFQQRLVETLSPILGDSDAAQLESLIRQLPMVVGRTEQESLDLYADSLRTLLEKQAAFTGTAAAETAAHWMQSLQHQAVNGQIAPQDVVTGVNNTLAHQFQSWFDKQLKDTVDSSLPTDFINEFRLGSQSTQAQQIAALDASALTAATAEISKFVDALAQQMSSSEVRDSAISFLRNAFRNLGSVDINGIKNSDYLLTQESFSAAVTAQLVTSLDSVGITLSNSDAKALADKIAWIPGMSKQELTGALNGLAKQVKGQYENEYGAGQVGQLQNVLNAVVANLKNSPNAITLSSLFSSIAVSLVNTQVDTFYGNLHKVQKYQATQDQVDLIKQNTARDINLLFEKIVARKDIGTDFITRHQKMMENLSKLNTRLSKISEEEKKITTGADGKEHADVKAEHSLTARDLLSVIESSIGDRFDERVLFALNERRVNRLEKRDQQKEELQSYTARLKIFGEVQSQIHIKQSGSGTYGEGYNPESYKFNHTSFNYSTPEEFHKSPEFKHLSEVFRSDKGWGQPGPGKRANIYQDYIDFDAINRDKVNLSSVIESRNGTDVRFIFTKENVEKYIKPEFRHPSGGIQPSPEDVLKVTHRMFLRYEGIDAKNENYQNGEKSKKLSDFSSSVSDKSKLLNDEVQIKTTELNDTSSQYNSTVEAMNKFVQKYHSILQEILRAI
;
A
#
# COMPACT_ATOMS: atom_id res chain seq x y z
N MET A 1 43.80 75.60 -41.24
CA MET A 1 44.06 75.89 -42.66
C MET A 1 42.85 75.36 -43.42
N THR A 2 41.82 76.21 -43.57
CA THR A 2 41.37 76.87 -44.83
C THR A 2 40.69 75.84 -45.75
N ASP A 3 39.38 75.91 -46.03
CA ASP A 3 38.67 77.10 -46.52
C ASP A 3 37.27 77.33 -45.95
N MET A 4 36.96 78.62 -45.86
CA MET A 4 35.68 79.21 -45.49
C MET A 4 35.21 79.98 -46.74
N THR A 5 34.11 79.54 -47.36
CA THR A 5 33.34 80.37 -48.31
C THR A 5 31.91 80.44 -47.84
N THR A 6 31.57 81.62 -47.31
CA THR A 6 30.22 82.13 -47.09
C THR A 6 29.44 82.22 -48.40
N MET A 7 28.20 81.74 -48.41
CA MET A 7 27.14 82.32 -49.26
C MET A 7 25.80 82.35 -48.52
N ASN A 8 25.46 83.57 -48.10
CA ASN A 8 24.16 84.23 -48.16
C ASN A 8 22.92 83.50 -47.62
N SER A 9 22.52 83.98 -46.44
CA SER A 9 21.13 84.19 -46.04
C SER A 9 20.31 84.86 -47.17
N VAL A 10 19.35 84.12 -47.72
CA VAL A 10 18.12 84.70 -48.24
C VAL A 10 17.00 84.18 -47.35
N SER A 11 16.50 85.07 -46.50
CA SER A 11 15.25 84.93 -45.78
C SER A 11 14.13 84.71 -46.78
N GLY A 12 13.86 83.45 -47.09
CA GLY A 12 12.63 82.99 -47.72
C GLY A 12 11.59 82.81 -46.63
N VAL A 13 10.62 83.72 -46.62
CA VAL A 13 9.40 83.73 -45.81
C VAL A 13 8.93 82.30 -45.47
N LEU A 14 8.92 82.00 -44.16
CA LEU A 14 8.19 80.89 -43.56
C LEU A 14 6.71 81.02 -43.94
N ASN A 15 6.32 80.36 -45.02
CA ASN A 15 4.93 80.18 -45.41
C ASN A 15 4.32 79.11 -44.49
N THR A 16 4.11 79.47 -43.23
CA THR A 16 3.49 78.60 -42.20
C THR A 16 2.01 78.31 -42.48
N ALA A 17 1.37 79.05 -43.40
CA ALA A 17 0.00 78.81 -43.83
C ALA A 17 -0.08 77.69 -44.89
N THR A 18 0.80 77.70 -45.91
CA THR A 18 0.76 76.73 -47.02
C THR A 18 1.18 75.32 -46.59
N ASN A 19 2.12 75.20 -45.63
CA ASN A 19 2.51 73.91 -45.05
C ASN A 19 1.45 73.33 -44.10
N ARG A 20 0.64 74.17 -43.45
CA ARG A 20 -0.50 73.71 -42.63
C ARG A 20 -1.66 73.24 -43.50
N ASP A 21 -1.94 73.95 -44.60
CA ASP A 21 -3.01 73.57 -45.54
C ASP A 21 -2.69 72.26 -46.29
N SER A 22 -1.42 72.03 -46.68
CA SER A 22 -0.99 70.76 -47.30
C SER A 22 -0.94 69.59 -46.32
N GLN A 23 -0.67 69.85 -45.03
CA GLN A 23 -0.69 68.83 -43.99
C GLN A 23 -2.12 68.45 -43.60
N ALA A 24 -3.02 69.43 -43.49
CA ALA A 24 -4.45 69.20 -43.27
C ALA A 24 -5.11 68.45 -44.45
N SER A 25 -4.72 68.75 -45.70
CA SER A 25 -5.22 68.03 -46.88
C SER A 25 -4.74 66.57 -46.94
N PHE A 26 -3.48 66.30 -46.59
CA PHE A 26 -2.95 64.94 -46.52
C PHE A 26 -3.66 64.09 -45.46
N GLN A 27 -3.88 64.65 -44.26
CA GLN A 27 -4.59 63.96 -43.18
C GLN A 27 -6.03 63.62 -43.53
N GLN A 28 -6.74 64.52 -44.22
CA GLN A 28 -8.10 64.27 -44.72
C GLN A 28 -8.11 63.11 -45.73
N ARG A 29 -7.16 63.10 -46.67
CA ARG A 29 -7.05 62.06 -47.69
C ARG A 29 -6.61 60.71 -47.13
N LEU A 30 -5.81 60.68 -46.06
CA LEU A 30 -5.51 59.45 -45.32
C LEU A 30 -6.79 58.82 -44.77
N VAL A 31 -7.66 59.62 -44.14
CA VAL A 31 -8.96 59.13 -43.64
C VAL A 31 -9.81 58.59 -44.80
N GLU A 32 -9.92 59.33 -45.90
CA GLU A 32 -10.68 58.90 -47.09
C GLU A 32 -10.13 57.60 -47.71
N THR A 33 -8.80 57.41 -47.68
CA THR A 33 -8.13 56.25 -48.28
C THR A 33 -8.22 55.00 -47.40
N LEU A 34 -8.05 55.14 -46.08
CA LEU A 34 -7.99 53.99 -45.17
C LEU A 34 -9.36 53.56 -44.64
N SER A 35 -10.35 54.46 -44.57
CA SER A 35 -11.69 54.13 -44.04
C SER A 35 -12.37 52.97 -44.77
N PRO A 36 -12.36 52.89 -46.12
CA PRO A 36 -12.95 51.75 -46.84
C PRO A 36 -12.27 50.41 -46.57
N ILE A 37 -11.00 50.42 -46.14
CA ILE A 37 -10.22 49.22 -45.83
C ILE A 37 -10.58 48.69 -44.43
N LEU A 38 -10.83 49.59 -43.47
CA LEU A 38 -11.21 49.26 -42.10
C LEU A 38 -12.71 48.95 -41.93
N GLY A 39 -13.55 49.56 -42.78
CA GLY A 39 -15.00 49.60 -42.59
C GLY A 39 -15.43 50.74 -41.66
N ASP A 40 -16.66 51.21 -41.82
CA ASP A 40 -17.14 52.48 -41.25
C ASP A 40 -17.01 52.59 -39.72
N SER A 41 -17.23 51.48 -39.00
CA SER A 41 -17.14 51.44 -37.54
C SER A 41 -15.70 51.60 -37.04
N ASP A 42 -14.78 50.79 -37.56
CA ASP A 42 -13.38 50.77 -37.13
C ASP A 42 -12.66 52.04 -37.60
N ALA A 43 -13.02 52.55 -38.78
CA ALA A 43 -12.52 53.82 -39.30
C ALA A 43 -12.87 55.00 -38.37
N ALA A 44 -14.10 55.05 -37.86
CA ALA A 44 -14.53 56.08 -36.92
C ALA A 44 -13.78 55.98 -35.57
N GLN A 45 -13.54 54.76 -35.08
CA GLN A 45 -12.77 54.53 -33.86
C GLN A 45 -11.30 54.97 -34.00
N LEU A 46 -10.71 54.77 -35.18
CA LEU A 46 -9.29 54.98 -35.45
C LEU A 46 -8.98 56.33 -36.10
N GLU A 47 -9.99 57.17 -36.38
CA GLU A 47 -9.81 58.43 -37.13
C GLU A 47 -8.71 59.32 -36.53
N SER A 48 -8.67 59.44 -35.20
CA SER A 48 -7.63 60.22 -34.52
C SER A 48 -6.22 59.67 -34.76
N LEU A 49 -6.05 58.35 -34.83
CA LEU A 49 -4.76 57.72 -35.09
C LEU A 49 -4.37 57.86 -36.57
N ILE A 50 -5.34 57.72 -37.47
CA ILE A 50 -5.15 57.89 -38.92
C ILE A 50 -4.65 59.31 -39.24
N ARG A 51 -5.27 60.34 -38.64
CA ARG A 51 -4.87 61.75 -38.84
C ARG A 51 -3.49 62.08 -38.29
N GLN A 52 -2.95 61.23 -37.41
CA GLN A 52 -1.63 61.42 -36.80
C GLN A 52 -0.51 60.66 -37.54
N LEU A 53 -0.82 59.93 -38.62
CA LEU A 53 0.20 59.23 -39.40
C LEU A 53 1.14 60.22 -40.12
N PRO A 54 2.46 59.99 -40.05
CA PRO A 54 3.47 60.86 -40.64
C PRO A 54 3.52 60.76 -42.17
N MET A 55 4.09 61.77 -42.82
CA MET A 55 4.34 61.71 -44.27
C MET A 55 5.55 60.81 -44.58
N VAL A 56 5.52 60.07 -45.68
CA VAL A 56 6.61 59.15 -46.03
C VAL A 56 7.75 59.92 -46.69
N VAL A 57 8.98 59.78 -46.18
CA VAL A 57 10.17 60.49 -46.68
C VAL A 57 10.44 60.11 -48.14
N GLY A 58 10.64 61.12 -48.99
CA GLY A 58 11.05 60.94 -50.39
C GLY A 58 9.97 60.37 -51.31
N ARG A 59 8.70 60.39 -50.88
CA ARG A 59 7.53 59.96 -51.65
C ARG A 59 6.59 61.14 -51.89
N THR A 60 5.84 61.08 -52.98
CA THR A 60 4.70 61.99 -53.20
C THR A 60 3.56 61.68 -52.22
N GLU A 61 2.59 62.59 -52.13
CA GLU A 61 1.39 62.40 -51.32
C GLU A 61 0.65 61.12 -51.72
N GLN A 62 0.44 60.91 -53.03
CA GLN A 62 -0.25 59.71 -53.54
C GLN A 62 0.53 58.43 -53.24
N GLU A 63 1.85 58.41 -53.48
CA GLU A 63 2.67 57.24 -53.16
C GLU A 63 2.69 56.94 -51.65
N SER A 64 2.56 57.96 -50.79
CA SER A 64 2.44 57.77 -49.34
C SER A 64 1.09 57.14 -48.98
N LEU A 65 -0.01 57.64 -49.56
CA LEU A 65 -1.36 57.10 -49.37
C LEU A 65 -1.44 55.64 -49.83
N ASP A 66 -0.91 55.34 -51.02
CA ASP A 66 -0.89 53.98 -51.58
C ASP A 66 -0.09 53.03 -50.69
N LEU A 67 1.10 53.45 -50.20
CA LEU A 67 1.90 52.63 -49.30
C LEU A 67 1.18 52.32 -47.99
N TYR A 68 0.48 53.29 -47.39
CA TYR A 68 -0.31 53.07 -46.18
C TYR A 68 -1.50 52.14 -46.44
N ALA A 69 -2.20 52.32 -47.56
CA ALA A 69 -3.32 51.48 -47.95
C ALA A 69 -2.90 50.02 -48.18
N ASP A 70 -1.83 49.79 -48.92
CA ASP A 70 -1.30 48.44 -49.20
C ASP A 70 -0.77 47.78 -47.93
N SER A 71 -0.09 48.54 -47.07
CA SER A 71 0.41 48.05 -45.78
C SER A 71 -0.74 47.68 -44.84
N LEU A 72 -1.80 48.48 -44.78
CA LEU A 72 -2.98 48.20 -43.97
C LEU A 72 -3.74 46.99 -44.51
N ARG A 73 -3.93 46.87 -45.83
CA ARG A 73 -4.55 45.70 -46.43
C ARG A 73 -3.76 44.43 -46.11
N THR A 74 -2.44 44.47 -46.27
CA THR A 74 -1.54 43.35 -45.92
C THR A 74 -1.63 42.99 -44.44
N LEU A 75 -1.67 44.01 -43.55
CA LEU A 75 -1.82 43.81 -42.12
C LEU A 75 -3.11 43.06 -41.79
N LEU A 76 -4.25 43.53 -42.29
CA LEU A 76 -5.56 42.95 -42.01
C LEU A 76 -5.72 41.55 -42.62
N GLU A 77 -5.22 41.34 -43.85
CA GLU A 77 -5.25 40.02 -44.49
C GLU A 77 -4.46 38.98 -43.71
N LYS A 78 -3.26 39.33 -43.22
CA LYS A 78 -2.44 38.42 -42.41
C LYS A 78 -2.94 38.27 -40.98
N GLN A 79 -3.49 39.34 -40.39
CA GLN A 79 -4.03 39.31 -39.02
C GLN A 79 -5.19 38.33 -38.87
N ALA A 80 -5.97 38.09 -39.92
CA ALA A 80 -7.05 37.10 -39.92
C ALA A 80 -6.58 35.67 -39.53
N ALA A 81 -5.28 35.37 -39.63
CA ALA A 81 -4.70 34.12 -39.16
C ALA A 81 -4.70 33.97 -37.63
N PHE A 82 -4.87 35.05 -36.86
CA PHE A 82 -4.84 35.08 -35.40
C PHE A 82 -6.25 35.24 -34.81
N THR A 83 -6.90 34.11 -34.52
CA THR A 83 -8.26 34.08 -33.98
C THR A 83 -8.40 34.82 -32.65
N GLY A 84 -9.53 35.50 -32.44
CA GLY A 84 -9.80 36.23 -31.19
C GLY A 84 -9.03 37.54 -31.02
N THR A 85 -8.38 38.04 -32.08
CA THR A 85 -7.81 39.41 -32.13
C THR A 85 -8.70 40.32 -32.98
N ALA A 86 -8.94 41.54 -32.54
CA ALA A 86 -9.75 42.49 -33.30
C ALA A 86 -8.93 43.22 -34.36
N ALA A 87 -9.46 43.31 -35.59
CA ALA A 87 -8.84 44.05 -36.69
C ALA A 87 -8.56 45.51 -36.32
N ALA A 88 -9.52 46.19 -35.66
CA ALA A 88 -9.36 47.55 -35.14
C ALA A 88 -8.19 47.71 -34.17
N GLU A 89 -8.04 46.81 -33.19
CA GLU A 89 -6.94 46.85 -32.21
C GLU A 89 -5.58 46.67 -32.90
N THR A 90 -5.54 45.78 -33.90
CA THR A 90 -4.36 45.52 -34.72
C THR A 90 -3.90 46.76 -35.47
N ALA A 91 -4.85 47.38 -36.19
CA ALA A 91 -4.60 48.59 -36.95
C ALA A 91 -4.18 49.73 -36.02
N ALA A 92 -4.81 49.87 -34.84
CA ALA A 92 -4.42 50.85 -33.84
C ALA A 92 -2.96 50.68 -33.38
N HIS A 93 -2.57 49.45 -33.03
CA HIS A 93 -1.20 49.13 -32.59
C HIS A 93 -0.17 49.44 -33.67
N TRP A 94 -0.47 49.09 -34.93
CA TRP A 94 0.41 49.43 -36.06
C TRP A 94 0.54 50.95 -36.22
N MET A 95 -0.58 51.68 -36.26
CA MET A 95 -0.57 53.13 -36.43
C MET A 95 0.19 53.85 -35.30
N GLN A 96 0.00 53.44 -34.05
CA GLN A 96 0.74 53.97 -32.89
C GLN A 96 2.24 53.68 -32.99
N SER A 97 2.62 52.48 -33.43
CA SER A 97 4.02 52.11 -33.64
C SER A 97 4.70 53.04 -34.67
N LEU A 98 4.02 53.32 -35.78
CA LEU A 98 4.54 54.22 -36.81
C LEU A 98 4.70 55.67 -36.30
N GLN A 99 3.76 56.14 -35.47
CA GLN A 99 3.87 57.46 -34.85
C GLN A 99 5.11 57.57 -33.94
N HIS A 100 5.41 56.51 -33.19
CA HIS A 100 6.59 56.47 -32.32
C HIS A 100 7.92 56.36 -33.09
N GLN A 101 7.90 55.79 -34.29
CA GLN A 101 9.08 55.66 -35.15
C GLN A 101 9.34 56.91 -36.01
N ALA A 102 8.37 57.82 -36.11
CA ALA A 102 8.49 59.03 -36.90
C ALA A 102 9.58 59.97 -36.33
N VAL A 103 10.47 60.45 -37.19
CA VAL A 103 11.49 61.45 -36.85
C VAL A 103 11.15 62.74 -37.58
N ASN A 104 10.98 63.84 -36.85
CA ASN A 104 10.57 65.15 -37.39
C ASN A 104 9.24 65.11 -38.19
N GLY A 105 8.30 64.24 -37.81
CA GLY A 105 6.99 64.13 -38.46
C GLY A 105 7.02 63.39 -39.81
N GLN A 106 8.13 62.73 -40.14
CA GLN A 106 8.27 61.89 -41.33
C GLN A 106 8.71 60.48 -40.97
N ILE A 107 8.42 59.52 -41.85
CA ILE A 107 8.77 58.10 -41.67
C ILE A 107 9.42 57.53 -42.93
N ALA A 108 10.38 56.61 -42.79
CA ALA A 108 10.97 55.96 -43.96
C ALA A 108 9.98 54.94 -44.56
N PRO A 109 9.95 54.75 -45.90
CA PRO A 109 9.07 53.77 -46.53
C PRO A 109 9.24 52.35 -45.96
N GLN A 110 10.48 51.96 -45.63
CA GLN A 110 10.80 50.65 -45.06
C GLN A 110 10.20 50.47 -43.66
N ASP A 111 10.09 51.53 -42.87
CA ASP A 111 9.58 51.46 -41.50
C ASP A 111 8.07 51.24 -41.48
N VAL A 112 7.33 51.78 -42.47
CA VAL A 112 5.90 51.50 -42.66
C VAL A 112 5.66 50.00 -42.87
N VAL A 113 6.43 49.38 -43.78
CA VAL A 113 6.33 47.95 -44.10
C VAL A 113 6.86 47.07 -42.96
N THR A 114 7.98 47.46 -42.33
CA THR A 114 8.54 46.72 -41.20
C THR A 114 7.63 46.81 -39.97
N GLY A 115 6.94 47.94 -39.79
CA GLY A 115 5.93 48.15 -38.75
C GLY A 115 4.77 47.16 -38.85
N VAL A 116 4.31 46.81 -40.07
CA VAL A 116 3.28 45.76 -40.27
C VAL A 116 3.77 44.44 -39.69
N ASN A 117 4.96 44.00 -40.10
CA ASN A 117 5.49 42.70 -39.71
C ASN A 117 5.84 42.62 -38.21
N ASN A 118 6.33 43.71 -37.63
CA ASN A 118 6.56 43.80 -36.18
C ASN A 118 5.24 43.74 -35.40
N THR A 119 4.19 44.40 -35.89
CA THR A 119 2.85 44.35 -35.28
C THR A 119 2.32 42.92 -35.32
N LEU A 120 2.36 42.26 -36.48
CA LEU A 120 1.94 40.86 -36.62
C LEU A 120 2.76 39.90 -35.75
N ALA A 121 4.07 40.14 -35.57
CA ALA A 121 4.89 39.33 -34.67
C ALA A 121 4.45 39.44 -33.21
N HIS A 122 4.17 40.66 -32.73
CA HIS A 122 3.62 40.86 -31.38
C HIS A 122 2.25 40.22 -31.22
N GLN A 123 1.41 40.28 -32.26
CA GLN A 123 0.11 39.61 -32.24
C GLN A 123 0.23 38.10 -32.20
N PHE A 124 1.12 37.52 -33.00
CA PHE A 124 1.40 36.10 -32.94
C PHE A 124 1.82 35.67 -31.53
N GLN A 125 2.72 36.42 -30.89
CA GLN A 125 3.18 36.15 -29.53
C GLN A 125 2.03 36.19 -28.52
N SER A 126 1.22 37.26 -28.54
CA SER A 126 0.08 37.40 -27.63
C SER A 126 -1.00 36.36 -27.89
N TRP A 127 -1.26 36.04 -29.16
CA TRP A 127 -2.22 35.02 -29.56
C TRP A 127 -1.79 33.64 -29.05
N PHE A 128 -0.55 33.23 -29.29
CA PHE A 128 -0.07 31.91 -28.87
C PHE A 128 0.03 31.80 -27.34
N ASP A 129 0.40 32.88 -26.64
CA ASP A 129 0.39 32.95 -25.17
C ASP A 129 -1.02 32.67 -24.62
N LYS A 130 -2.04 33.36 -25.15
CA LYS A 130 -3.44 33.15 -24.78
C LYS A 130 -3.90 31.74 -25.12
N GLN A 131 -3.57 31.21 -26.30
CA GLN A 131 -3.93 29.84 -26.68
C GLN A 131 -3.41 28.81 -25.66
N LEU A 132 -2.18 28.95 -25.15
CA LEU A 132 -1.67 28.02 -24.14
C LEU A 132 -2.30 28.25 -22.76
N LYS A 133 -2.36 29.49 -22.29
CA LYS A 133 -2.79 29.81 -20.92
C LYS A 133 -4.30 29.68 -20.72
N ASP A 134 -5.09 30.12 -21.70
CA ASP A 134 -6.54 30.14 -21.60
C ASP A 134 -7.14 28.77 -21.97
N THR A 135 -6.53 28.05 -22.92
CA THR A 135 -7.08 26.77 -23.42
C THR A 135 -6.51 25.56 -22.68
N VAL A 136 -5.22 25.56 -22.30
CA VAL A 136 -4.57 24.40 -21.68
C VAL A 136 -4.45 24.56 -20.17
N ASP A 137 -3.62 25.50 -19.70
CA ASP A 137 -3.46 25.82 -18.28
C ASP A 137 -2.71 27.16 -18.09
N SER A 138 -3.23 28.02 -17.22
CA SER A 138 -2.73 29.38 -17.01
C SER A 138 -1.32 29.46 -16.41
N SER A 139 -0.83 28.34 -15.86
CA SER A 139 0.51 28.25 -15.27
C SER A 139 1.62 27.88 -16.24
N LEU A 140 1.30 27.66 -17.52
CA LEU A 140 2.29 27.26 -18.51
C LEU A 140 3.26 28.40 -18.82
N PRO A 141 4.58 28.12 -18.86
CA PRO A 141 5.59 29.07 -19.34
C PRO A 141 5.44 29.30 -20.84
N THR A 142 5.58 30.55 -21.26
CA THR A 142 5.39 30.99 -22.65
C THR A 142 6.57 31.77 -23.21
N ASP A 143 7.69 31.83 -22.49
CA ASP A 143 8.88 32.59 -22.89
C ASP A 143 9.44 32.14 -24.25
N PHE A 144 9.36 30.84 -24.55
CA PHE A 144 9.81 30.25 -25.82
C PHE A 144 9.07 30.80 -27.05
N ILE A 145 7.86 31.37 -26.88
CA ILE A 145 7.05 31.90 -27.98
C ILE A 145 7.77 33.05 -28.70
N ASN A 146 8.57 33.83 -27.99
CA ASN A 146 9.35 34.93 -28.55
C ASN A 146 10.42 34.45 -29.55
N GLU A 147 10.89 33.21 -29.40
CA GLU A 147 11.89 32.58 -30.28
C GLU A 147 11.28 31.51 -31.20
N PHE A 148 9.95 31.34 -31.16
CA PHE A 148 9.25 30.35 -31.95
C PHE A 148 9.35 30.68 -33.44
N ARG A 149 9.75 29.70 -34.24
CA ARG A 149 10.04 29.87 -35.66
C ARG A 149 8.81 29.53 -36.49
N LEU A 150 8.38 30.49 -37.30
CA LEU A 150 7.41 30.35 -38.39
C LEU A 150 8.11 30.14 -39.75
N GLY A 151 9.42 30.41 -39.82
CA GLY A 151 10.23 30.27 -41.03
C GLY A 151 11.73 30.30 -40.75
N SER A 152 12.54 30.40 -41.82
CA SER A 152 14.01 30.35 -41.74
C SER A 152 14.71 31.69 -41.48
N GLN A 153 13.96 32.80 -41.46
CA GLN A 153 14.53 34.14 -41.26
C GLN A 153 14.96 34.39 -39.81
N SER A 154 15.81 35.38 -39.58
CA SER A 154 16.45 35.59 -38.28
C SER A 154 15.52 36.10 -37.18
N THR A 155 14.52 36.91 -37.53
CA THR A 155 13.54 37.44 -36.57
C THR A 155 12.12 37.01 -36.93
N GLN A 156 11.25 36.91 -35.94
CA GLN A 156 9.86 36.50 -36.14
C GLN A 156 9.11 37.43 -37.12
N ALA A 157 9.38 38.74 -37.06
CA ALA A 157 8.85 39.70 -38.02
C ALA A 157 9.31 39.42 -39.46
N GLN A 158 10.59 39.11 -39.68
CA GLN A 158 11.09 38.73 -41.01
C GLN A 158 10.48 37.41 -41.50
N GLN A 159 10.25 36.46 -40.59
CA GLN A 159 9.61 35.19 -40.92
C GLN A 159 8.15 35.43 -41.37
N ILE A 160 7.39 36.25 -40.64
CA ILE A 160 6.02 36.64 -41.03
C ILE A 160 6.00 37.42 -42.34
N ALA A 161 6.98 38.28 -42.58
CA ALA A 161 7.12 39.01 -43.84
C ALA A 161 7.25 38.04 -45.03
N ALA A 162 8.00 36.96 -44.87
CA ALA A 162 8.24 35.96 -45.91
C ALA A 162 7.06 35.00 -46.16
N LEU A 163 6.06 34.96 -45.28
CA LEU A 163 4.84 34.15 -45.43
C LEU A 163 3.74 34.99 -46.08
N ASP A 164 2.99 34.41 -47.02
CA ASP A 164 1.71 35.00 -47.43
C ASP A 164 0.61 34.71 -46.40
N ALA A 165 -0.58 35.33 -46.57
CA ALA A 165 -1.69 35.16 -45.63
C ALA A 165 -2.18 33.70 -45.52
N SER A 166 -2.12 32.94 -46.62
CA SER A 166 -2.55 31.54 -46.63
C SER A 166 -1.57 30.66 -45.86
N ALA A 167 -0.26 30.86 -46.08
CA ALA A 167 0.81 30.14 -45.39
C ALA A 167 0.83 30.47 -43.89
N LEU A 168 0.60 31.73 -43.51
CA LEU A 168 0.48 32.12 -42.09
C LEU A 168 -0.74 31.47 -41.43
N THR A 169 -1.89 31.47 -42.12
CA THR A 169 -3.11 30.80 -41.64
C THR A 169 -2.89 29.29 -41.47
N ALA A 170 -2.17 28.65 -42.39
CA ALA A 170 -1.84 27.23 -42.27
C ALA A 170 -0.90 26.97 -41.08
N ALA A 171 0.09 27.83 -40.85
CA ALA A 171 1.01 27.72 -39.72
C ALA A 171 0.30 27.88 -38.36
N THR A 172 -0.58 28.88 -38.23
CA THR A 172 -1.35 29.08 -36.99
C THR A 172 -2.36 27.96 -36.76
N ALA A 173 -2.99 27.43 -37.81
CA ALA A 173 -3.89 26.28 -37.70
C ALA A 173 -3.18 25.02 -37.16
N GLU A 174 -1.93 24.77 -37.57
CA GLU A 174 -1.14 23.64 -37.05
C GLU A 174 -0.75 23.82 -35.58
N ILE A 175 -0.49 25.07 -35.16
CA ILE A 175 -0.25 25.39 -33.74
C ILE A 175 -1.54 25.19 -32.93
N SER A 176 -2.69 25.67 -33.40
CA SER A 176 -3.98 25.47 -32.74
C SER A 176 -4.31 23.99 -32.57
N LYS A 177 -4.12 23.16 -33.61
CA LYS A 177 -4.32 21.69 -33.48
C LYS A 177 -3.47 21.07 -32.38
N PHE A 178 -2.23 21.52 -32.24
CA PHE A 178 -1.34 21.05 -31.17
C PHE A 178 -1.85 21.47 -29.78
N VAL A 179 -2.26 22.74 -29.62
CA VAL A 179 -2.83 23.27 -28.38
C VAL A 179 -4.14 22.54 -28.03
N ASP A 180 -5.02 22.32 -29.00
CA ASP A 180 -6.29 21.62 -28.82
C ASP A 180 -6.07 20.17 -28.36
N ALA A 181 -5.08 19.48 -28.93
CA ALA A 181 -4.73 18.12 -28.49
C ALA A 181 -4.26 18.12 -27.02
N LEU A 182 -3.45 19.10 -26.61
CA LEU A 182 -3.05 19.26 -25.21
C LEU A 182 -4.26 19.52 -24.31
N ALA A 183 -5.13 20.46 -24.69
CA ALA A 183 -6.31 20.84 -23.92
C ALA A 183 -7.29 19.67 -23.75
N GLN A 184 -7.54 18.92 -24.83
CA GLN A 184 -8.39 17.73 -24.80
C GLN A 184 -7.87 16.70 -23.79
N GLN A 185 -6.57 16.42 -23.80
CA GLN A 185 -5.97 15.45 -22.89
C GLN A 185 -5.93 15.96 -21.43
N MET A 186 -5.67 17.25 -21.25
CA MET A 186 -5.65 17.94 -19.95
C MET A 186 -7.05 18.18 -19.36
N SER A 187 -8.13 17.81 -20.05
CA SER A 187 -9.50 17.90 -19.52
C SER A 187 -9.79 16.86 -18.42
N SER A 188 -9.06 15.74 -18.41
CA SER A 188 -9.10 14.77 -17.31
C SER A 188 -8.27 15.27 -16.13
N SER A 189 -8.87 15.34 -14.94
CA SER A 189 -8.17 15.73 -13.71
C SER A 189 -7.00 14.80 -13.39
N GLU A 190 -7.17 13.50 -13.60
CA GLU A 190 -6.16 12.46 -13.33
C GLU A 190 -4.91 12.65 -14.21
N VAL A 191 -5.14 12.97 -15.49
CA VAL A 191 -4.06 13.24 -16.44
C VAL A 191 -3.43 14.60 -16.14
N ARG A 192 -4.23 15.63 -15.87
CA ARG A 192 -3.77 16.98 -15.56
C ARG A 192 -2.79 17.00 -14.37
N ASP A 193 -3.16 16.35 -13.27
CA ASP A 193 -2.34 16.30 -12.05
C ASP A 193 -0.97 15.63 -12.28
N SER A 194 -0.92 14.68 -13.22
CA SER A 194 0.29 13.97 -13.60
C SER A 194 1.12 14.73 -14.65
N ALA A 195 0.46 15.41 -15.59
CA ALA A 195 1.07 16.02 -16.77
C ALA A 195 1.55 17.45 -16.56
N ILE A 196 0.92 18.23 -15.66
CA ILE A 196 1.19 19.67 -15.55
C ILE A 196 2.65 19.97 -15.20
N SER A 197 3.28 19.17 -14.34
CA SER A 197 4.70 19.32 -14.01
C SER A 197 5.60 19.04 -15.21
N PHE A 198 5.26 18.02 -16.00
CA PHE A 198 6.02 17.68 -17.21
C PHE A 198 5.88 18.78 -18.26
N LEU A 199 4.67 19.28 -18.52
CA LEU A 199 4.44 20.39 -19.44
C LEU A 199 5.19 21.66 -19.04
N ARG A 200 5.11 22.05 -17.75
CA ARG A 200 5.87 23.22 -17.26
C ARG A 200 7.37 23.04 -17.46
N ASN A 201 7.90 21.84 -17.20
CA ASN A 201 9.31 21.54 -17.41
C ASN A 201 9.68 21.57 -18.91
N ALA A 202 8.88 20.93 -19.76
CA ALA A 202 9.11 20.90 -21.19
C ALA A 202 9.12 22.32 -21.79
N PHE A 203 8.08 23.11 -21.53
CA PHE A 203 7.96 24.47 -22.06
C PHE A 203 9.01 25.44 -21.52
N ARG A 204 9.48 25.30 -20.28
CA ARG A 204 10.62 26.10 -19.74
C ARG A 204 11.92 25.87 -20.49
N ASN A 205 12.11 24.67 -21.02
CA ASN A 205 13.34 24.26 -21.67
C ASN A 205 13.26 24.33 -23.20
N LEU A 206 12.14 24.80 -23.77
CA LEU A 206 12.07 25.08 -25.19
C LEU A 206 12.87 26.35 -25.50
N GLY A 207 13.89 26.21 -26.34
CA GLY A 207 14.52 27.35 -27.02
C GLY A 207 13.83 27.65 -28.35
N SER A 208 14.57 28.19 -29.31
CA SER A 208 14.06 28.42 -30.66
C SER A 208 13.63 27.12 -31.36
N VAL A 209 12.32 26.98 -31.57
CA VAL A 209 11.67 25.77 -32.10
C VAL A 209 10.56 26.15 -33.06
N ASP A 210 10.25 25.28 -34.03
CA ASP A 210 9.07 25.37 -34.90
C ASP A 210 8.09 24.23 -34.60
N ILE A 211 6.89 24.25 -35.21
CA ILE A 211 5.87 23.23 -34.95
C ILE A 211 6.36 21.81 -35.31
N ASN A 212 7.17 21.68 -36.37
CA ASN A 212 7.76 20.40 -36.75
C ASN A 212 8.85 19.95 -35.77
N GLY A 213 9.64 20.90 -35.25
CA GLY A 213 10.60 20.65 -34.17
C GLY A 213 9.91 20.12 -32.91
N ILE A 214 8.74 20.67 -32.53
CA ILE A 214 7.93 20.16 -31.42
C ILE A 214 7.41 18.76 -31.73
N LYS A 215 6.80 18.56 -32.91
CA LYS A 215 6.18 17.27 -33.29
C LYS A 215 7.17 16.10 -33.32
N ASN A 216 8.43 16.37 -33.65
CA ASN A 216 9.50 15.37 -33.74
C ASN A 216 10.46 15.39 -32.54
N SER A 217 10.10 16.08 -31.45
CA SER A 217 10.96 16.26 -30.29
C SER A 217 10.98 15.01 -29.40
N ASP A 218 12.17 14.63 -28.93
CA ASP A 218 12.33 13.66 -27.83
C ASP A 218 12.03 14.31 -26.46
N TYR A 219 11.95 15.65 -26.37
CA TYR A 219 11.69 16.40 -25.13
C TYR A 219 10.21 16.63 -24.85
N LEU A 220 9.34 16.52 -25.85
CA LEU A 220 7.89 16.68 -25.71
C LEU A 220 7.22 15.67 -26.64
N LEU A 221 6.88 14.50 -26.10
CA LEU A 221 6.18 13.48 -26.87
C LEU A 221 4.75 13.97 -27.15
N THR A 222 4.44 14.19 -28.42
CA THR A 222 3.07 14.36 -28.92
C THR A 222 2.27 13.08 -28.76
N GLN A 223 0.94 13.15 -28.87
CA GLN A 223 0.10 11.95 -28.80
C GLN A 223 0.54 10.83 -29.78
N GLU A 224 0.88 11.21 -31.02
CA GLU A 224 1.32 10.26 -32.06
C GLU A 224 2.69 9.65 -31.73
N SER A 225 3.67 10.48 -31.39
CA SER A 225 5.02 10.01 -31.04
C SER A 225 5.07 9.27 -29.71
N PHE A 226 4.13 9.55 -28.78
CA PHE A 226 4.03 8.90 -27.49
C PHE A 226 3.71 7.41 -27.62
N SER A 227 2.70 7.02 -28.42
CA SER A 227 2.38 5.60 -28.61
C SER A 227 3.57 4.81 -29.20
N ALA A 228 4.26 5.40 -30.18
CA ALA A 228 5.47 4.80 -30.75
C ALA A 228 6.60 4.67 -29.72
N ALA A 229 6.85 5.72 -28.94
CA ALA A 229 7.86 5.72 -27.88
C ALA A 229 7.55 4.71 -26.77
N VAL A 230 6.28 4.63 -26.33
CA VAL A 230 5.81 3.65 -25.33
C VAL A 230 5.96 2.23 -25.87
N THR A 231 5.61 1.98 -27.13
CA THR A 231 5.78 0.66 -27.77
C THR A 231 7.24 0.19 -27.69
N ALA A 232 8.17 1.02 -28.16
CA ALA A 232 9.60 0.67 -28.17
C ALA A 232 10.17 0.55 -26.76
N GLN A 233 9.80 1.46 -25.87
CA GLN A 233 10.34 1.51 -24.52
C GLN A 233 9.76 0.41 -23.62
N LEU A 234 8.50 -0.02 -23.79
CA LEU A 234 7.93 -1.16 -23.07
C LEU A 234 8.72 -2.43 -23.34
N VAL A 235 8.98 -2.73 -24.62
CA VAL A 235 9.78 -3.89 -25.03
C VAL A 235 11.17 -3.83 -24.39
N THR A 236 11.84 -2.68 -24.51
CA THR A 236 13.20 -2.49 -23.96
C THR A 236 13.24 -2.61 -22.44
N SER A 237 12.28 -1.99 -21.73
CA SER A 237 12.27 -1.95 -20.27
C SER A 237 11.95 -3.33 -19.69
N LEU A 238 11.02 -4.07 -20.31
CA LEU A 238 10.67 -5.43 -19.90
C LEU A 238 11.81 -6.42 -20.23
N ASP A 239 12.45 -6.30 -21.39
CA ASP A 239 13.60 -7.12 -21.76
C ASP A 239 14.77 -6.93 -20.77
N SER A 240 15.01 -5.70 -20.33
CA SER A 240 16.03 -5.38 -19.31
C SER A 240 15.81 -6.07 -17.96
N VAL A 241 14.57 -6.50 -17.68
CA VAL A 241 14.18 -7.25 -16.48
C VAL A 241 13.93 -8.74 -16.78
N GLY A 242 14.33 -9.22 -17.96
CA GLY A 242 14.24 -10.63 -18.37
C GLY A 242 12.84 -11.06 -18.80
N ILE A 243 11.97 -10.11 -19.18
CA ILE A 243 10.59 -10.35 -19.60
C ILE A 243 10.45 -10.02 -21.09
N THR A 244 9.92 -10.96 -21.87
CA THR A 244 9.72 -10.76 -23.30
C THR A 244 8.31 -10.26 -23.57
N LEU A 245 8.20 -9.17 -24.33
CA LEU A 245 6.93 -8.66 -24.85
C LEU A 245 7.04 -8.51 -26.37
N SER A 246 6.09 -9.08 -27.12
CA SER A 246 6.10 -8.95 -28.57
C SER A 246 5.79 -7.51 -28.99
N ASN A 247 6.35 -7.05 -30.12
CA ASN A 247 6.07 -5.71 -30.64
C ASN A 247 4.57 -5.47 -30.88
N SER A 248 3.83 -6.48 -31.33
CA SER A 248 2.38 -6.38 -31.52
C SER A 248 1.63 -6.17 -30.21
N ASP A 249 2.07 -6.85 -29.14
CA ASP A 249 1.44 -6.71 -27.83
C ASP A 249 1.79 -5.37 -27.18
N ALA A 250 3.05 -4.95 -27.30
CA ALA A 250 3.50 -3.65 -26.86
C ALA A 250 2.73 -2.52 -27.55
N LYS A 251 2.51 -2.61 -28.86
CA LYS A 251 1.71 -1.64 -29.62
C LYS A 251 0.25 -1.61 -29.17
N ALA A 252 -0.36 -2.79 -29.00
CA ALA A 252 -1.74 -2.89 -28.53
C ALA A 252 -1.94 -2.30 -27.12
N LEU A 253 -0.94 -2.44 -26.24
CA LEU A 253 -0.95 -1.78 -24.93
C LEU A 253 -0.72 -0.27 -25.06
N ALA A 254 0.27 0.16 -25.84
CA ALA A 254 0.61 1.57 -26.04
C ALA A 254 -0.59 2.38 -26.57
N ASP A 255 -1.39 1.79 -27.47
CA ASP A 255 -2.60 2.44 -28.01
C ASP A 255 -3.72 2.60 -26.98
N LYS A 256 -3.67 1.88 -25.86
CA LYS A 256 -4.63 2.01 -24.75
C LYS A 256 -4.11 2.91 -23.63
N ILE A 257 -2.80 3.13 -23.57
CA ILE A 257 -2.18 3.97 -22.55
C ILE A 257 -2.52 5.42 -22.86
N ALA A 258 -3.22 6.07 -21.94
CA ALA A 258 -3.53 7.49 -22.01
C ALA A 258 -2.24 8.30 -22.14
N TRP A 259 -2.22 9.21 -23.11
CA TRP A 259 -1.10 10.11 -23.33
C TRP A 259 -0.89 11.00 -22.09
N ILE A 260 0.38 11.18 -21.70
CA ILE A 260 0.77 12.10 -20.63
C ILE A 260 1.46 13.31 -21.29
N PRO A 261 0.74 14.43 -21.48
CA PRO A 261 1.29 15.63 -22.09
C PRO A 261 2.57 16.11 -21.42
N GLY A 262 3.52 16.58 -22.22
CA GLY A 262 4.78 17.14 -21.74
C GLY A 262 5.84 16.12 -21.34
N MET A 263 5.50 14.83 -21.27
CA MET A 263 6.48 13.79 -20.94
C MET A 263 7.53 13.68 -22.06
N SER A 264 8.80 13.78 -21.68
CA SER A 264 9.93 13.49 -22.56
C SER A 264 10.20 11.99 -22.68
N LYS A 265 10.95 11.58 -23.70
CA LYS A 265 11.42 10.20 -23.88
C LYS A 265 12.32 9.72 -22.74
N GLN A 266 13.15 10.62 -22.20
CA GLN A 266 13.97 10.31 -21.03
C GLN A 266 13.11 10.11 -19.78
N GLU A 267 12.07 10.93 -19.60
CA GLU A 267 11.10 10.77 -18.52
C GLU A 267 10.38 9.43 -18.61
N LEU A 268 9.83 9.11 -19.78
CA LEU A 268 9.21 7.83 -20.11
C LEU A 268 10.14 6.63 -19.83
N THR A 269 11.39 6.72 -20.28
CA THR A 269 12.41 5.67 -20.06
C THR A 269 12.60 5.39 -18.58
N GLY A 270 12.82 6.42 -17.77
CA GLY A 270 13.00 6.23 -16.33
C GLY A 270 11.73 5.76 -15.61
N ALA A 271 10.53 6.20 -16.05
CA ALA A 271 9.27 5.74 -15.49
C ALA A 271 9.07 4.24 -15.75
N LEU A 272 9.20 3.79 -17.00
CA LEU A 272 9.03 2.38 -17.37
C LEU A 272 10.09 1.48 -16.75
N ASN A 273 11.36 1.89 -16.73
CA ASN A 273 12.42 1.14 -16.05
C ASN A 273 12.16 1.05 -14.54
N GLY A 274 11.68 2.13 -13.92
CA GLY A 274 11.31 2.16 -12.51
C GLY A 274 10.19 1.18 -12.19
N LEU A 275 9.10 1.23 -12.96
CA LEU A 275 7.94 0.34 -12.82
C LEU A 275 8.31 -1.14 -13.04
N ALA A 276 9.05 -1.44 -14.13
CA ALA A 276 9.51 -2.78 -14.44
C ALA A 276 10.41 -3.37 -13.34
N LYS A 277 11.29 -2.53 -12.77
CA LYS A 277 12.14 -2.92 -11.63
C LYS A 277 11.31 -3.28 -10.39
N GLN A 278 10.27 -2.51 -10.07
CA GLN A 278 9.41 -2.80 -8.91
C GLN A 278 8.70 -4.14 -9.04
N VAL A 279 8.04 -4.40 -10.18
CA VAL A 279 7.32 -5.67 -10.39
C VAL A 279 8.28 -6.86 -10.44
N LYS A 280 9.45 -6.72 -11.07
CA LYS A 280 10.48 -7.78 -11.04
C LYS A 280 10.90 -8.10 -9.61
N GLY A 281 11.29 -7.09 -8.84
CA GLY A 281 11.78 -7.32 -7.47
C GLY A 281 10.69 -7.93 -6.57
N GLN A 282 9.42 -7.57 -6.76
CA GLN A 282 8.31 -8.20 -6.05
C GLN A 282 8.22 -9.71 -6.33
N TYR A 283 8.34 -10.12 -7.58
CA TYR A 283 8.29 -11.54 -7.95
C TYR A 283 9.55 -12.28 -7.50
N GLU A 284 10.72 -11.64 -7.52
CA GLU A 284 11.94 -12.24 -6.98
C GLU A 284 11.89 -12.46 -5.47
N ASN A 285 11.17 -11.61 -4.72
CA ASN A 285 10.92 -11.83 -3.30
C ASN A 285 10.10 -13.11 -3.03
N GLU A 286 9.14 -13.45 -3.90
CA GLU A 286 8.29 -14.63 -3.73
C GLU A 286 8.96 -15.91 -4.27
N TYR A 287 9.48 -15.84 -5.48
CA TYR A 287 9.93 -17.02 -6.23
C TYR A 287 11.44 -17.19 -6.26
N GLY A 288 12.21 -16.21 -5.77
CA GLY A 288 13.67 -16.18 -5.81
C GLY A 288 14.23 -15.47 -7.05
N ALA A 289 15.49 -15.05 -6.95
CA ALA A 289 16.19 -14.34 -8.01
C ALA A 289 16.26 -15.18 -9.30
N GLY A 290 15.96 -14.56 -10.45
CA GLY A 290 16.00 -15.23 -11.75
C GLY A 290 14.77 -16.08 -12.11
N GLN A 291 13.79 -16.26 -11.21
CA GLN A 291 12.53 -16.96 -11.50
C GLN A 291 11.48 -16.02 -12.11
N VAL A 292 11.78 -15.47 -13.29
CA VAL A 292 10.94 -14.47 -13.98
C VAL A 292 9.78 -15.08 -14.78
N GLY A 293 9.70 -16.41 -14.89
CA GLY A 293 8.63 -17.09 -15.65
C GLY A 293 7.22 -16.82 -15.12
N GLN A 294 7.08 -16.66 -13.80
CA GLN A 294 5.82 -16.38 -13.11
C GLN A 294 5.35 -14.95 -13.42
N LEU A 295 6.29 -13.99 -13.46
CA LEU A 295 6.02 -12.63 -13.90
C LEU A 295 5.61 -12.61 -15.38
N GLN A 296 6.30 -13.37 -16.24
CA GLN A 296 5.94 -13.50 -17.66
C GLN A 296 4.51 -14.03 -17.83
N ASN A 297 4.12 -15.06 -17.08
CA ASN A 297 2.78 -15.63 -17.15
C ASN A 297 1.70 -14.63 -16.73
N VAL A 298 1.93 -13.88 -15.66
CA VAL A 298 0.98 -12.84 -15.21
C VAL A 298 0.92 -11.69 -16.20
N LEU A 299 2.05 -11.23 -16.75
CA LEU A 299 2.06 -10.21 -17.80
C LEU A 299 1.24 -10.68 -19.01
N ASN A 300 1.43 -11.92 -19.46
CA ASN A 300 0.67 -12.47 -20.60
C ASN A 300 -0.84 -12.46 -20.33
N ALA A 301 -1.27 -12.82 -19.11
CA ALA A 301 -2.67 -12.77 -18.71
C ALA A 301 -3.21 -11.34 -18.67
N VAL A 302 -2.45 -10.39 -18.10
CA VAL A 302 -2.82 -8.97 -18.06
C VAL A 302 -2.93 -8.39 -19.47
N VAL A 303 -1.98 -8.69 -20.36
CA VAL A 303 -2.01 -8.29 -21.78
C VAL A 303 -3.26 -8.84 -22.46
N ALA A 304 -3.58 -10.12 -22.29
CA ALA A 304 -4.77 -10.74 -22.89
C ALA A 304 -6.07 -10.07 -22.41
N ASN A 305 -6.17 -9.77 -21.12
CA ASN A 305 -7.34 -9.10 -20.54
C ASN A 305 -7.48 -7.66 -21.05
N LEU A 306 -6.38 -6.90 -21.09
CA LEU A 306 -6.40 -5.49 -21.47
C LEU A 306 -6.67 -5.29 -22.96
N LYS A 307 -6.19 -6.18 -23.83
CA LYS A 307 -6.50 -6.14 -25.27
C LYS A 307 -8.00 -6.11 -25.56
N ASN A 308 -8.78 -6.86 -24.78
CA ASN A 308 -10.23 -6.98 -24.94
C ASN A 308 -11.02 -5.92 -24.16
N SER A 309 -10.37 -5.12 -23.33
CA SER A 309 -11.02 -4.05 -22.55
C SER A 309 -11.29 -2.83 -23.42
N PRO A 310 -12.48 -2.21 -23.39
CA PRO A 310 -12.75 -0.95 -24.09
C PRO A 310 -12.09 0.26 -23.41
N ASN A 311 -11.66 0.14 -22.16
CA ASN A 311 -11.21 1.27 -21.35
C ASN A 311 -9.74 1.61 -21.59
N ALA A 312 -9.43 2.91 -21.60
CA ALA A 312 -8.06 3.39 -21.53
C ALA A 312 -7.41 3.04 -20.19
N ILE A 313 -6.09 2.93 -20.18
CA ILE A 313 -5.27 2.66 -18.99
C ILE A 313 -4.16 3.69 -18.84
N THR A 314 -3.45 3.69 -17.72
CA THR A 314 -2.26 4.52 -17.52
C THR A 314 -1.02 3.64 -17.45
N LEU A 315 0.17 4.25 -17.55
CA LEU A 315 1.42 3.53 -17.32
C LEU A 315 1.46 2.92 -15.91
N SER A 316 0.99 3.65 -14.90
CA SER A 316 0.94 3.15 -13.52
C SER A 316 -0.02 1.97 -13.39
N SER A 317 -1.22 2.05 -13.96
CA SER A 317 -2.26 1.02 -13.78
C SER A 317 -1.93 -0.31 -14.45
N LEU A 318 -1.18 -0.29 -15.56
CA LEU A 318 -0.67 -1.51 -16.19
C LEU A 318 0.22 -2.30 -15.22
N PHE A 319 1.21 -1.64 -14.62
CA PHE A 319 2.17 -2.30 -13.74
C PHE A 319 1.62 -2.55 -12.34
N SER A 320 0.79 -1.66 -11.81
CA SER A 320 0.16 -1.86 -10.51
C SER A 320 -0.81 -3.04 -10.55
N SER A 321 -1.51 -3.29 -11.67
CA SER A 321 -2.37 -4.48 -11.81
C SER A 321 -1.59 -5.79 -11.67
N ILE A 322 -0.37 -5.85 -12.22
CA ILE A 322 0.55 -7.00 -12.06
C ILE A 322 0.94 -7.13 -10.59
N ALA A 323 1.32 -6.02 -9.96
CA ALA A 323 1.74 -6.02 -8.56
C ALA A 323 0.62 -6.46 -7.59
N VAL A 324 -0.58 -5.91 -7.78
CA VAL A 324 -1.80 -6.24 -7.04
C VAL A 324 -2.15 -7.72 -7.20
N SER A 325 -1.98 -8.28 -8.41
CA SER A 325 -2.27 -9.70 -8.65
C SER A 325 -1.46 -10.62 -7.74
N LEU A 326 -0.15 -10.36 -7.60
CA LEU A 326 0.72 -11.17 -6.74
C LEU A 326 0.41 -10.95 -5.25
N VAL A 327 0.23 -9.70 -4.81
CA VAL A 327 -0.17 -9.41 -3.42
C VAL A 327 -1.46 -10.12 -3.06
N ASN A 328 -2.48 -10.03 -3.91
CA ASN A 328 -3.76 -10.70 -3.67
C ASN A 328 -3.59 -12.22 -3.61
N THR A 329 -2.78 -12.79 -4.49
CA THR A 329 -2.50 -14.24 -4.50
C THR A 329 -1.82 -14.68 -3.21
N GLN A 330 -0.89 -13.90 -2.68
CA GLN A 330 -0.23 -14.20 -1.40
C GLN A 330 -1.19 -14.09 -0.21
N VAL A 331 -2.04 -13.06 -0.20
CA VAL A 331 -3.08 -12.90 0.84
C VAL A 331 -4.08 -14.06 0.78
N ASP A 332 -4.53 -14.44 -0.41
CA ASP A 332 -5.45 -15.56 -0.61
C ASP A 332 -4.80 -16.90 -0.25
N THR A 333 -3.52 -17.09 -0.57
CA THR A 333 -2.76 -18.29 -0.19
C THR A 333 -2.59 -18.38 1.33
N PHE A 334 -2.20 -17.27 1.97
CA PHE A 334 -2.12 -17.17 3.43
C PHE A 334 -3.46 -17.54 4.07
N TYR A 335 -4.55 -16.86 3.69
CA TYR A 335 -5.86 -17.05 4.28
C TYR A 335 -6.46 -18.44 3.97
N GLY A 336 -6.23 -18.94 2.75
CA GLY A 336 -6.67 -20.25 2.28
C GLY A 336 -6.09 -21.40 3.12
N ASN A 337 -4.81 -21.28 3.48
CA ASN A 337 -4.05 -22.27 4.25
C ASN A 337 -4.35 -22.27 5.75
N LEU A 338 -5.11 -21.30 6.27
CA LEU A 338 -5.48 -21.28 7.69
C LEU A 338 -6.52 -22.35 8.02
N HIS A 339 -6.48 -22.82 9.28
CA HIS A 339 -7.49 -23.74 9.80
C HIS A 339 -8.89 -23.14 9.70
N LYS A 340 -9.91 -23.98 9.43
CA LYS A 340 -11.31 -23.54 9.17
C LYS A 340 -11.84 -22.58 10.25
N VAL A 341 -11.48 -22.81 11.52
CA VAL A 341 -11.88 -21.95 12.65
C VAL A 341 -11.48 -20.49 12.50
N GLN A 342 -10.34 -20.19 11.85
CA GLN A 342 -9.88 -18.82 11.64
C GLN A 342 -10.79 -18.05 10.68
N LYS A 343 -11.46 -18.75 9.77
CA LYS A 343 -12.38 -18.18 8.77
C LYS A 343 -13.72 -17.73 9.39
N TYR A 344 -14.01 -18.14 10.64
CA TYR A 344 -15.12 -17.57 11.42
C TYR A 344 -14.71 -16.31 12.18
N GLN A 345 -13.41 -16.07 12.37
CA GLN A 345 -12.87 -14.92 13.12
C GLN A 345 -12.68 -13.71 12.21
N ALA A 346 -12.20 -13.93 10.98
CA ALA A 346 -12.14 -12.94 9.91
C ALA A 346 -12.85 -13.50 8.67
N THR A 347 -13.87 -12.80 8.18
CA THR A 347 -14.68 -13.26 7.05
C THR A 347 -13.98 -13.00 5.71
N GLN A 348 -14.39 -13.74 4.67
CA GLN A 348 -13.87 -13.50 3.31
C GLN A 348 -14.13 -12.06 2.84
N ASP A 349 -15.32 -11.50 3.12
CA ASP A 349 -15.66 -10.11 2.77
C ASP A 349 -14.69 -9.09 3.39
N GLN A 350 -14.25 -9.34 4.64
CA GLN A 350 -13.27 -8.50 5.30
C GLN A 350 -11.89 -8.63 4.63
N VAL A 351 -11.49 -9.84 4.24
CA VAL A 351 -10.24 -10.07 3.49
C VAL A 351 -10.29 -9.37 2.13
N ASP A 352 -11.42 -9.44 1.42
CA ASP A 352 -11.60 -8.80 0.12
C ASP A 352 -11.56 -7.27 0.22
N LEU A 353 -12.14 -6.69 1.28
CA LEU A 353 -12.03 -5.26 1.56
C LEU A 353 -10.58 -4.82 1.81
N ILE A 354 -9.80 -5.63 2.56
CA ILE A 354 -8.38 -5.35 2.80
C ILE A 354 -7.59 -5.37 1.50
N LYS A 355 -7.83 -6.36 0.62
CA LYS A 355 -7.22 -6.43 -0.71
C LYS A 355 -7.54 -5.19 -1.56
N GLN A 356 -8.79 -4.72 -1.53
CA GLN A 356 -9.20 -3.50 -2.26
C GLN A 356 -8.47 -2.25 -1.77
N ASN A 357 -8.35 -2.07 -0.45
CA ASN A 357 -7.60 -0.94 0.12
C ASN A 357 -6.12 -1.02 -0.25
N THR A 358 -5.53 -2.20 -0.13
CA THR A 358 -4.13 -2.44 -0.51
C THR A 358 -3.88 -2.12 -1.98
N ALA A 359 -4.80 -2.48 -2.88
CA ALA A 359 -4.69 -2.16 -4.29
C ALA A 359 -4.67 -0.65 -4.57
N ARG A 360 -5.43 0.15 -3.81
CA ARG A 360 -5.41 1.62 -3.91
C ARG A 360 -4.05 2.18 -3.51
N ASP A 361 -3.47 1.70 -2.42
CA ASP A 361 -2.16 2.13 -1.95
C ASP A 361 -1.04 1.77 -2.95
N ILE A 362 -1.11 0.58 -3.57
CA ILE A 362 -0.19 0.17 -4.64
C ILE A 362 -0.34 1.10 -5.86
N ASN A 363 -1.58 1.38 -6.30
CA ASN A 363 -1.82 2.28 -7.43
C ASN A 363 -1.20 3.67 -7.20
N LEU A 364 -1.46 4.27 -6.03
CA LEU A 364 -0.93 5.59 -5.66
C LEU A 364 0.61 5.59 -5.63
N LEU A 365 1.23 4.52 -5.13
CA LEU A 365 2.68 4.39 -5.13
C LEU A 365 3.24 4.35 -6.57
N PHE A 366 2.59 3.61 -7.46
CA PHE A 366 3.03 3.47 -8.86
C PHE A 366 2.81 4.77 -9.66
N GLU A 367 1.76 5.53 -9.36
CA GLU A 367 1.57 6.89 -9.89
C GLU A 367 2.72 7.82 -9.48
N LYS A 368 3.17 7.77 -8.22
CA LYS A 368 4.34 8.54 -7.77
C LYS A 368 5.61 8.16 -8.52
N ILE A 369 5.81 6.88 -8.84
CA ILE A 369 6.95 6.41 -9.65
C ILE A 369 6.91 7.05 -11.05
N VAL A 370 5.76 7.02 -11.73
CA VAL A 370 5.59 7.65 -13.05
C VAL A 370 5.86 9.14 -12.99
N ALA A 371 5.32 9.81 -11.97
CA ALA A 371 5.51 11.24 -11.72
C ALA A 371 6.91 11.61 -11.19
N ARG A 372 7.81 10.62 -10.98
CA ARG A 372 9.15 10.79 -10.39
C ARG A 372 9.14 11.53 -9.05
N LYS A 373 8.08 11.34 -8.27
CA LYS A 373 7.96 11.88 -6.91
C LYS A 373 8.70 10.96 -5.94
N ASP A 374 9.04 11.50 -4.77
CA ASP A 374 9.54 10.68 -3.68
C ASP A 374 8.48 9.63 -3.28
N ILE A 375 8.93 8.38 -3.21
CA ILE A 375 8.10 7.21 -2.88
C ILE A 375 8.34 6.71 -1.45
N GLY A 376 9.31 7.29 -0.72
CA GLY A 376 9.73 6.76 0.57
C GLY A 376 10.34 5.37 0.40
N THR A 377 9.82 4.37 1.13
CA THR A 377 10.26 2.98 0.97
C THR A 377 9.81 2.45 -0.40
N ASP A 378 10.70 1.83 -1.16
CA ASP A 378 10.37 1.23 -2.45
C ASP A 378 9.45 0.00 -2.29
N PHE A 379 8.70 -0.33 -3.35
CA PHE A 379 7.69 -1.38 -3.29
C PHE A 379 8.29 -2.78 -3.10
N ILE A 380 9.51 -3.03 -3.59
CA ILE A 380 10.21 -4.32 -3.40
C ILE A 380 10.44 -4.55 -1.91
N THR A 381 10.98 -3.55 -1.21
CA THR A 381 11.20 -3.60 0.25
C THR A 381 9.88 -3.72 1.02
N ARG A 382 8.83 -2.98 0.62
CA ARG A 382 7.51 -3.08 1.24
C ARG A 382 6.90 -4.48 1.11
N HIS A 383 6.99 -5.08 -0.07
CA HIS A 383 6.50 -6.42 -0.34
C HIS A 383 7.25 -7.49 0.46
N GLN A 384 8.59 -7.42 0.52
CA GLN A 384 9.38 -8.31 1.35
C GLN A 384 8.93 -8.24 2.81
N LYS A 385 8.68 -7.02 3.32
CA LYS A 385 8.18 -6.83 4.68
C LYS A 385 6.80 -7.43 4.91
N MET A 386 5.91 -7.35 3.93
CA MET A 386 4.59 -7.98 3.98
C MET A 386 4.74 -9.50 4.16
N MET A 387 5.61 -10.13 3.36
CA MET A 387 5.87 -11.56 3.43
C MET A 387 6.44 -11.99 4.80
N GLU A 388 7.39 -11.24 5.34
CA GLU A 388 7.90 -11.46 6.69
C GLU A 388 6.80 -11.38 7.76
N ASN A 389 5.97 -10.35 7.69
CA ASN A 389 4.92 -10.11 8.68
C ASN A 389 3.78 -11.14 8.55
N LEU A 390 3.40 -11.55 7.33
CA LEU A 390 2.44 -12.64 7.10
C LEU A 390 2.99 -13.96 7.63
N SER A 391 4.28 -14.24 7.44
CA SER A 391 4.93 -15.44 8.00
C SER A 391 4.85 -15.47 9.53
N LYS A 392 5.17 -14.35 10.20
CA LYS A 392 5.03 -14.23 11.66
C LYS A 392 3.59 -14.42 12.13
N LEU A 393 2.64 -13.81 11.44
CA LEU A 393 1.21 -13.98 11.73
C LEU A 393 0.81 -15.45 11.57
N ASN A 394 1.25 -16.12 10.50
CA ASN A 394 0.99 -17.54 10.29
C ASN A 394 1.58 -18.41 11.44
N THR A 395 2.81 -18.13 11.87
CA THR A 395 3.42 -18.83 13.02
C THR A 395 2.60 -18.67 14.28
N ARG A 396 2.09 -17.47 14.56
CA ARG A 396 1.20 -17.20 15.70
C ARG A 396 -0.10 -17.98 15.62
N LEU A 397 -0.80 -17.90 14.50
CA LEU A 397 -2.10 -18.56 14.29
C LEU A 397 -1.99 -20.09 14.29
N SER A 398 -0.81 -20.63 13.94
CA SER A 398 -0.54 -22.07 13.96
C SER A 398 -0.42 -22.66 15.37
N LYS A 399 -0.32 -21.82 16.42
CA LYS A 399 -0.26 -22.27 17.82
C LYS A 399 -1.60 -22.68 18.42
N ILE A 400 -2.68 -22.55 17.65
CA ILE A 400 -4.03 -22.98 18.04
C ILE A 400 -4.05 -24.44 18.55
N SER A 401 -4.62 -24.65 19.74
CA SER A 401 -4.73 -25.98 20.36
C SER A 401 -5.78 -26.88 19.69
N GLU A 402 -5.75 -28.19 19.96
CA GLU A 402 -6.77 -29.13 19.47
C GLU A 402 -8.16 -28.83 20.01
N GLU A 403 -8.26 -28.27 21.22
CA GLU A 403 -9.51 -27.80 21.81
C GLU A 403 -10.09 -26.61 21.03
N GLU A 404 -9.27 -25.62 20.68
CA GLU A 404 -9.68 -24.43 19.92
C GLU A 404 -10.03 -24.74 18.45
N LYS A 405 -9.59 -25.90 17.92
CA LYS A 405 -9.96 -26.36 16.58
C LYS A 405 -11.40 -26.89 16.51
N LYS A 406 -12.06 -27.13 17.64
CA LYS A 406 -13.42 -27.66 17.69
C LYS A 406 -14.43 -26.59 17.25
N ILE A 407 -15.30 -26.98 16.33
CA ILE A 407 -16.45 -26.17 15.91
C ILE A 407 -17.66 -26.70 16.68
N THR A 408 -18.38 -25.81 17.34
CA THR A 408 -19.60 -26.11 18.07
C THR A 408 -20.80 -25.53 17.33
N THR A 409 -21.96 -26.18 17.46
CA THR A 409 -23.21 -25.64 16.93
C THR A 409 -23.98 -24.99 18.07
N GLY A 410 -24.26 -23.70 17.94
CA GLY A 410 -25.06 -22.94 18.88
C GLY A 410 -26.51 -23.43 18.91
N ALA A 411 -27.26 -22.99 19.92
CA ALA A 411 -28.70 -23.30 20.04
C ALA A 411 -29.53 -22.71 18.88
N ASP A 412 -28.97 -21.76 18.14
CA ASP A 412 -29.53 -21.15 16.93
C ASP A 412 -29.21 -21.94 15.64
N GLY A 413 -28.52 -23.08 15.75
CA GLY A 413 -28.12 -23.93 14.63
C GLY A 413 -26.89 -23.42 13.88
N LYS A 414 -26.23 -22.34 14.33
CA LYS A 414 -25.05 -21.79 13.67
C LYS A 414 -23.76 -22.39 14.21
N GLU A 415 -22.79 -22.57 13.33
CA GLU A 415 -21.44 -22.99 13.71
C GLU A 415 -20.66 -21.82 14.34
N HIS A 416 -20.02 -22.08 15.47
CA HIS A 416 -19.14 -21.17 16.18
C HIS A 416 -17.82 -21.86 16.51
N ALA A 417 -16.75 -21.07 16.60
CA ALA A 417 -15.44 -21.54 17.04
C ALA A 417 -14.90 -20.57 18.10
N ASP A 418 -14.60 -21.11 19.28
CA ASP A 418 -14.00 -20.35 20.38
C ASP A 418 -12.47 -20.49 20.29
N VAL A 419 -11.84 -19.50 19.65
CA VAL A 419 -10.38 -19.40 19.52
C VAL A 419 -9.88 -18.36 20.52
N LYS A 420 -8.81 -18.66 21.27
CA LYS A 420 -8.21 -17.71 22.20
C LYS A 420 -7.73 -16.47 21.42
N ALA A 421 -7.77 -15.30 22.06
CA ALA A 421 -7.52 -14.03 21.39
C ALA A 421 -6.10 -13.90 20.81
N GLU A 422 -5.12 -14.58 21.41
CA GLU A 422 -3.73 -14.67 20.97
C GLU A 422 -3.54 -15.56 19.73
N HIS A 423 -4.46 -16.51 19.50
CA HIS A 423 -4.45 -17.45 18.38
C HIS A 423 -5.45 -17.10 17.29
N SER A 424 -6.35 -16.14 17.53
CA SER A 424 -7.39 -15.73 16.58
C SER A 424 -6.85 -14.77 15.51
N LEU A 425 -7.28 -14.94 14.27
CA LEU A 425 -7.09 -13.99 13.19
C LEU A 425 -8.23 -12.96 13.22
N THR A 426 -7.91 -11.73 13.63
CA THR A 426 -8.84 -10.62 13.43
C THR A 426 -8.60 -9.96 12.07
N ALA A 427 -9.64 -9.38 11.46
CA ALA A 427 -9.49 -8.55 10.27
C ALA A 427 -8.48 -7.40 10.49
N ARG A 428 -8.42 -6.87 11.72
CA ARG A 428 -7.46 -5.82 12.10
C ARG A 428 -6.02 -6.32 12.10
N ASP A 429 -5.75 -7.56 12.49
CA ASP A 429 -4.41 -8.15 12.42
C ASP A 429 -3.92 -8.22 10.97
N LEU A 430 -4.74 -8.75 10.06
CA LEU A 430 -4.37 -8.86 8.64
C LEU A 430 -4.20 -7.47 8.01
N LEU A 431 -5.12 -6.55 8.27
CA LEU A 431 -5.02 -5.17 7.81
C LEU A 431 -3.74 -4.51 8.33
N SER A 432 -3.43 -4.65 9.62
CA SER A 432 -2.23 -4.04 10.22
C SER A 432 -0.94 -4.64 9.66
N VAL A 433 -0.90 -5.95 9.40
CA VAL A 433 0.21 -6.59 8.70
C VAL A 433 0.44 -5.95 7.34
N ILE A 434 -0.61 -5.81 6.53
CA ILE A 434 -0.50 -5.34 5.14
C ILE A 434 -0.26 -3.82 5.07
N GLU A 435 -0.96 -3.01 5.86
CA GLU A 435 -0.82 -1.54 5.86
C GLU A 435 0.52 -1.07 6.44
N SER A 436 1.03 -1.76 7.47
CA SER A 436 2.36 -1.45 8.03
C SER A 436 3.51 -1.76 7.06
N SER A 437 3.27 -2.66 6.09
CA SER A 437 4.23 -3.02 5.04
C SER A 437 3.98 -2.29 3.73
N ILE A 438 2.89 -2.60 3.02
CA ILE A 438 2.55 -2.09 1.69
C ILE A 438 2.15 -0.61 1.73
N GLY A 439 1.36 -0.21 2.72
CA GLY A 439 1.00 1.21 2.93
C GLY A 439 2.19 2.07 3.38
N ASP A 440 3.22 1.48 4.00
CA ASP A 440 4.40 2.17 4.56
C ASP A 440 4.03 3.25 5.61
N ARG A 441 2.87 3.11 6.24
CA ARG A 441 2.33 4.05 7.22
C ARG A 441 3.05 3.88 8.56
N PHE A 442 3.74 4.93 9.02
CA PHE A 442 4.51 4.90 10.28
C PHE A 442 3.64 4.55 11.49
N ASP A 443 2.45 5.14 11.57
CA ASP A 443 1.44 4.86 12.58
C ASP A 443 1.00 3.40 12.61
N GLU A 444 0.76 2.80 11.44
CA GLU A 444 0.41 1.38 11.33
C GLU A 444 1.58 0.47 11.70
N ARG A 445 2.83 0.87 11.45
CA ARG A 445 4.02 0.15 11.93
C ARG A 445 4.15 0.14 13.44
N VAL A 446 3.90 1.28 14.07
CA VAL A 446 3.92 1.39 15.53
C VAL A 446 2.79 0.55 16.14
N LEU A 447 1.57 0.65 15.57
CA LEU A 447 0.42 -0.13 16.01
C LEU A 447 0.65 -1.64 15.84
N PHE A 448 1.20 -2.06 14.71
CA PHE A 448 1.56 -3.45 14.45
C PHE A 448 2.54 -3.97 15.52
N ALA A 449 3.64 -3.24 15.76
CA ALA A 449 4.64 -3.64 16.75
C ALA A 449 4.09 -3.67 18.19
N LEU A 450 3.19 -2.75 18.55
CA LEU A 450 2.51 -2.76 19.85
C LEU A 450 1.55 -3.96 19.97
N ASN A 451 0.83 -4.29 18.90
CA ASN A 451 -0.06 -5.45 18.88
C ASN A 451 0.72 -6.77 18.96
N GLU A 452 1.86 -6.91 18.27
CA GLU A 452 2.76 -8.06 18.42
C GLU A 452 3.20 -8.22 19.89
N ARG A 453 3.61 -7.13 20.54
CA ARG A 453 3.97 -7.15 21.97
C ARG A 453 2.80 -7.52 22.86
N ARG A 454 1.61 -6.99 22.58
CA ARG A 454 0.38 -7.30 23.33
C ARG A 454 0.07 -8.79 23.28
N VAL A 455 0.10 -9.38 22.08
CA VAL A 455 -0.21 -10.81 21.89
C VAL A 455 0.84 -11.70 22.54
N ASN A 456 2.13 -11.41 22.38
CA ASN A 456 3.20 -12.18 23.03
C ASN A 456 3.09 -12.14 24.57
N ARG A 457 2.71 -10.99 25.14
CA ARG A 457 2.49 -10.86 26.59
C ARG A 457 1.23 -11.59 27.05
N LEU A 458 0.17 -11.59 26.23
CA LEU A 458 -1.06 -12.33 26.50
C LEU A 458 -0.79 -13.84 26.56
N GLU A 459 -0.11 -14.39 25.54
CA GLU A 459 0.27 -15.80 25.48
C GLU A 459 1.11 -16.20 26.70
N LYS A 460 2.13 -15.39 27.04
CA LYS A 460 2.98 -15.64 28.22
C LYS A 460 2.19 -15.59 29.52
N ARG A 461 1.27 -14.62 29.67
CA ARG A 461 0.42 -14.49 30.86
C ARG A 461 -0.47 -15.71 31.03
N ASP A 462 -1.06 -16.18 29.94
CA ASP A 462 -2.00 -17.31 30.00
C ASP A 462 -1.26 -18.63 30.25
N GLN A 463 -0.05 -18.81 29.70
CA GLN A 463 0.85 -19.91 30.09
C GLN A 463 1.20 -19.85 31.59
N GLN A 464 1.62 -18.70 32.12
CA GLN A 464 1.94 -18.54 33.54
C GLN A 464 0.74 -18.81 34.44
N LYS A 465 -0.47 -18.45 34.00
CA LYS A 465 -1.71 -18.76 34.70
C LYS A 465 -1.98 -20.25 34.75
N GLU A 466 -1.78 -20.98 33.64
CA GLU A 466 -1.93 -22.44 33.58
C GLU A 466 -0.89 -23.14 34.48
N GLU A 467 0.38 -22.70 34.46
CA GLU A 467 1.44 -23.21 35.34
C GLU A 467 1.10 -22.98 36.82
N LEU A 468 0.71 -21.75 37.17
CA LEU A 468 0.33 -21.40 38.55
C LEU A 468 -0.86 -22.23 39.03
N GLN A 469 -1.86 -22.45 38.17
CA GLN A 469 -3.01 -23.29 38.48
C GLN A 469 -2.58 -24.75 38.75
N SER A 470 -1.66 -25.28 37.95
CA SER A 470 -1.10 -26.63 38.15
C SER A 470 -0.33 -26.74 39.47
N TYR A 471 0.57 -25.79 39.77
CA TYR A 471 1.33 -25.80 41.03
C TYR A 471 0.41 -25.63 42.25
N THR A 472 -0.59 -24.77 42.17
CA THR A 472 -1.57 -24.56 43.24
C THR A 472 -2.38 -25.83 43.52
N ALA A 473 -2.79 -26.54 42.46
CA ALA A 473 -3.51 -27.80 42.59
C ALA A 473 -2.65 -28.88 43.25
N ARG A 474 -1.39 -29.01 42.84
CA ARG A 474 -0.42 -29.91 43.48
C ARG A 474 -0.23 -29.57 44.96
N LEU A 475 -0.14 -28.29 45.29
CA LEU A 475 0.03 -27.83 46.67
C LEU A 475 -1.18 -28.18 47.54
N LYS A 476 -2.40 -28.06 47.01
CA LYS A 476 -3.62 -28.50 47.70
C LYS A 476 -3.65 -30.02 47.94
N ILE A 477 -3.21 -30.83 46.96
CA ILE A 477 -3.09 -32.28 47.15
C ILE A 477 -2.09 -32.60 48.26
N PHE A 478 -0.94 -31.92 48.31
CA PHE A 478 -0.02 -32.02 49.44
C PHE A 478 -0.66 -31.60 50.77
N GLY A 479 -1.44 -30.52 50.78
CA GLY A 479 -2.18 -30.06 51.95
C GLY A 479 -3.14 -31.10 52.51
N GLU A 480 -3.88 -31.81 51.64
CA GLU A 480 -4.74 -32.92 52.06
C GLU A 480 -3.94 -34.07 52.67
N VAL A 481 -2.84 -34.48 52.03
CA VAL A 481 -1.96 -35.52 52.57
C VAL A 481 -1.43 -35.14 53.95
N GLN A 482 -0.99 -33.89 54.12
CA GLN A 482 -0.49 -33.37 55.40
C GLN A 482 -1.57 -33.30 56.46
N SER A 483 -2.78 -32.85 56.09
CA SER A 483 -3.94 -32.82 56.97
C SER A 483 -4.23 -34.22 57.56
N GLN A 484 -4.26 -35.25 56.71
CA GLN A 484 -4.46 -36.63 57.16
C GLN A 484 -3.33 -37.14 58.06
N ILE A 485 -2.06 -36.82 57.73
CA ILE A 485 -0.92 -37.16 58.58
C ILE A 485 -1.04 -36.50 59.97
N HIS A 486 -1.41 -35.22 60.03
CA HIS A 486 -1.58 -34.49 61.28
C HIS A 486 -2.74 -35.03 62.12
N ILE A 487 -3.88 -35.36 61.49
CA ILE A 487 -5.00 -36.04 62.17
C ILE A 487 -4.48 -37.31 62.85
N LYS A 488 -3.70 -38.14 62.14
CA LYS A 488 -3.14 -39.38 62.70
C LYS A 488 -2.12 -39.14 63.80
N GLN A 489 -1.26 -38.13 63.67
CA GLN A 489 -0.34 -37.73 64.74
C GLN A 489 -1.08 -37.26 66.02
N SER A 490 -2.25 -36.62 65.87
CA SER A 490 -3.09 -36.12 66.97
C SER A 490 -4.09 -37.15 67.55
N GLY A 491 -4.06 -38.40 67.06
CA GLY A 491 -4.99 -39.46 67.46
C GLY A 491 -4.89 -39.86 68.93
N SER A 492 -5.86 -40.65 69.42
CA SER A 492 -6.15 -40.91 70.84
C SER A 492 -5.08 -41.70 71.64
N GLY A 493 -3.94 -42.06 71.05
CA GLY A 493 -2.86 -42.82 71.69
C GLY A 493 -1.65 -41.96 72.10
N THR A 494 -0.84 -42.43 73.05
CA THR A 494 0.39 -41.76 73.54
C THR A 494 1.40 -41.41 72.43
N TYR A 495 1.35 -42.12 71.29
CA TYR A 495 2.20 -41.87 70.12
C TYR A 495 1.40 -41.60 68.83
N GLY A 496 0.11 -41.26 68.94
CA GLY A 496 -0.81 -41.12 67.82
C GLY A 496 -1.19 -42.46 67.15
N GLU A 497 -1.97 -42.34 66.07
CA GLU A 497 -2.40 -43.46 65.21
C GLU A 497 -1.43 -43.70 64.05
N GLY A 498 -1.48 -44.90 63.47
CA GLY A 498 -0.73 -45.23 62.28
C GLY A 498 -1.34 -44.66 61.00
N TYR A 499 -0.48 -44.20 60.09
CA TYR A 499 -0.85 -43.74 58.75
C TYR A 499 -0.22 -44.63 57.69
N ASN A 500 -1.04 -45.29 56.86
CA ASN A 500 -0.57 -45.99 55.65
C ASN A 500 -1.03 -45.20 54.40
N PRO A 501 -0.12 -44.63 53.60
CA PRO A 501 -0.49 -43.83 52.42
C PRO A 501 -1.19 -44.63 51.31
N GLU A 502 -1.14 -45.96 51.33
CA GLU A 502 -1.91 -46.80 50.39
C GLU A 502 -3.41 -46.86 50.76
N SER A 503 -3.76 -46.60 52.01
CA SER A 503 -5.14 -46.72 52.51
C SER A 503 -6.02 -45.50 52.24
N TYR A 504 -5.43 -44.36 51.86
CA TYR A 504 -6.15 -43.10 51.63
C TYR A 504 -6.19 -42.77 50.15
N LYS A 505 -7.38 -42.36 49.68
CA LYS A 505 -7.66 -42.00 48.28
C LYS A 505 -8.24 -40.59 48.23
N PHE A 506 -8.08 -39.94 47.10
CA PHE A 506 -8.63 -38.61 46.85
C PHE A 506 -10.04 -38.68 46.28
N ASN A 507 -10.91 -37.78 46.72
CA ASN A 507 -12.24 -37.60 46.16
C ASN A 507 -12.65 -36.12 46.21
N HIS A 508 -13.87 -35.81 45.74
CA HIS A 508 -14.37 -34.44 45.71
C HIS A 508 -14.40 -33.75 47.10
N THR A 509 -14.67 -34.48 48.19
CA THR A 509 -14.70 -33.90 49.54
C THR A 509 -13.30 -33.61 50.10
N SER A 510 -12.27 -34.30 49.63
CA SER A 510 -10.86 -34.00 49.95
C SER A 510 -10.45 -32.57 49.59
N PHE A 511 -11.15 -31.93 48.66
CA PHE A 511 -10.84 -30.58 48.17
C PHE A 511 -12.00 -29.60 48.31
N ASN A 512 -13.00 -29.94 49.12
CA ASN A 512 -14.20 -29.13 49.37
C ASN A 512 -15.04 -28.81 48.12
N TYR A 513 -15.06 -29.71 47.12
CA TYR A 513 -16.01 -29.60 46.02
C TYR A 513 -17.39 -30.10 46.45
N SER A 514 -18.45 -29.43 45.98
CA SER A 514 -19.82 -29.80 46.35
C SER A 514 -20.32 -31.01 45.56
N THR A 515 -19.80 -31.21 44.35
CA THR A 515 -20.19 -32.31 43.47
C THR A 515 -18.99 -33.01 42.83
N PRO A 516 -19.11 -34.32 42.49
CA PRO A 516 -18.11 -35.02 41.68
C PRO A 516 -17.85 -34.35 40.33
N GLU A 517 -18.88 -33.78 39.71
CA GLU A 517 -18.77 -33.13 38.40
C GLU A 517 -17.90 -31.86 38.44
N GLU A 518 -17.98 -31.08 39.52
CA GLU A 518 -17.08 -29.95 39.76
C GLU A 518 -15.64 -30.42 39.94
N PHE A 519 -15.44 -31.50 40.70
CA PHE A 519 -14.12 -32.09 40.91
C PHE A 519 -13.53 -32.65 39.61
N HIS A 520 -14.29 -33.32 38.75
CA HIS A 520 -13.78 -33.86 37.48
C HIS A 520 -13.29 -32.77 36.51
N LYS A 521 -13.76 -31.53 36.67
CA LYS A 521 -13.30 -30.36 35.91
C LYS A 521 -12.17 -29.59 36.60
N SER A 522 -11.77 -30.03 37.79
CA SER A 522 -10.76 -29.35 38.60
C SER A 522 -9.33 -29.62 38.13
N PRO A 523 -8.41 -28.67 38.32
CA PRO A 523 -6.97 -28.88 38.11
C PRO A 523 -6.38 -30.00 38.99
N GLU A 524 -6.92 -30.20 40.19
CA GLU A 524 -6.53 -31.26 41.13
C GLU A 524 -6.81 -32.63 40.51
N PHE A 525 -8.01 -32.84 39.97
CA PHE A 525 -8.37 -34.06 39.27
C PHE A 525 -7.53 -34.28 37.99
N LYS A 526 -7.24 -33.20 37.24
CA LYS A 526 -6.32 -33.25 36.09
C LYS A 526 -4.94 -33.78 36.50
N HIS A 527 -4.37 -33.29 37.61
CA HIS A 527 -3.09 -33.77 38.12
C HIS A 527 -3.16 -35.23 38.59
N LEU A 528 -4.22 -35.60 39.33
CA LEU A 528 -4.41 -36.98 39.80
C LEU A 528 -4.59 -37.97 38.63
N SER A 529 -5.18 -37.52 37.52
CA SER A 529 -5.24 -38.32 36.28
C SER A 529 -3.85 -38.66 35.76
N GLU A 530 -2.93 -37.69 35.76
CA GLU A 530 -1.53 -37.92 35.36
C GLU A 530 -0.79 -38.85 36.33
N VAL A 531 -1.03 -38.71 37.63
CA VAL A 531 -0.50 -39.62 38.66
C VAL A 531 -0.95 -41.07 38.37
N PHE A 532 -2.23 -41.28 38.10
CA PHE A 532 -2.76 -42.59 37.76
C PHE A 532 -2.12 -43.15 36.49
N ARG A 533 -2.05 -42.33 35.43
CA ARG A 533 -1.45 -42.72 34.15
C ARG A 533 0.00 -43.14 34.31
N SER A 534 0.77 -42.37 35.09
CA SER A 534 2.18 -42.65 35.35
C SER A 534 2.35 -43.97 36.12
N ASP A 535 1.54 -44.21 37.16
CA ASP A 535 1.61 -45.45 37.94
C ASP A 535 1.26 -46.69 37.09
N LYS A 536 0.30 -46.56 36.16
CA LYS A 536 -0.10 -47.65 35.25
C LYS A 536 0.80 -47.81 34.02
N GLY A 537 1.73 -46.90 33.77
CA GLY A 537 2.53 -46.90 32.55
C GLY A 537 1.74 -46.54 31.29
N TRP A 538 0.63 -45.81 31.43
CA TRP A 538 -0.30 -45.40 30.37
C TRP A 538 0.06 -44.07 29.69
N GLY A 539 1.28 -43.57 29.94
CA GLY A 539 1.85 -42.38 29.31
C GLY A 539 2.24 -42.63 27.85
N GLN A 540 3.47 -42.29 27.49
CA GLN A 540 3.91 -42.34 26.08
C GLN A 540 4.04 -43.77 25.53
N PRO A 541 3.31 -44.13 24.45
CA PRO A 541 3.46 -45.42 23.78
C PRO A 541 4.81 -45.52 23.06
N GLY A 542 5.27 -46.73 22.77
CA GLY A 542 6.56 -46.92 22.10
C GLY A 542 6.82 -48.35 21.61
N PRO A 543 7.81 -48.53 20.73
CA PRO A 543 8.17 -49.86 20.22
C PRO A 543 8.52 -50.81 21.37
N GLY A 544 7.97 -52.02 21.34
CA GLY A 544 8.21 -53.05 22.37
C GLY A 544 7.54 -52.81 23.73
N LYS A 545 6.86 -51.67 23.96
CA LYS A 545 6.16 -51.42 25.23
C LYS A 545 4.94 -52.31 25.39
N ARG A 546 4.68 -52.70 26.63
CA ARG A 546 3.50 -53.46 27.06
C ARG A 546 2.87 -52.75 28.24
N ALA A 547 1.56 -52.55 28.22
CA ALA A 547 0.81 -51.97 29.31
C ALA A 547 -0.39 -52.86 29.64
N ASN A 548 -0.71 -52.99 30.92
CA ASN A 548 -1.96 -53.63 31.33
C ASN A 548 -3.06 -52.57 31.24
N ILE A 549 -4.06 -52.82 30.41
CA ILE A 549 -5.19 -51.91 30.15
C ILE A 549 -6.48 -52.66 30.44
N TYR A 550 -7.52 -51.99 30.92
CA TYR A 550 -8.83 -52.60 31.04
C TYR A 550 -9.40 -53.01 29.69
N GLN A 551 -10.03 -54.17 29.65
CA GLN A 551 -10.63 -54.70 28.44
C GLN A 551 -11.64 -53.72 27.83
N ASP A 552 -12.41 -53.00 28.65
CA ASP A 552 -13.45 -52.07 28.20
C ASP A 552 -12.93 -50.83 27.47
N TYR A 553 -11.62 -50.57 27.56
CA TYR A 553 -10.97 -49.44 26.87
C TYR A 553 -10.59 -49.79 25.43
N ILE A 554 -10.60 -51.08 25.09
CA ILE A 554 -10.19 -51.58 23.77
C ILE A 554 -11.41 -51.60 22.85
N ASP A 555 -11.22 -51.08 21.64
CA ASP A 555 -12.16 -51.20 20.54
C ASP A 555 -11.94 -52.54 19.82
N PHE A 556 -12.58 -53.59 20.32
CA PHE A 556 -12.51 -54.93 19.71
C PHE A 556 -13.16 -54.98 18.34
N ASP A 557 -14.16 -54.14 18.08
CA ASP A 557 -14.82 -54.09 16.78
C ASP A 557 -13.86 -53.53 15.72
N ALA A 558 -13.04 -52.52 16.06
CA ALA A 558 -11.98 -52.04 15.20
C ALA A 558 -10.91 -53.11 14.90
N ILE A 559 -10.48 -53.87 15.92
CA ILE A 559 -9.52 -54.97 15.73
C ILE A 559 -10.09 -56.03 14.78
N ASN A 560 -11.35 -56.43 14.99
CA ASN A 560 -12.02 -57.43 14.16
C ASN A 560 -12.23 -56.95 12.72
N ARG A 561 -12.63 -55.68 12.55
CA ARG A 561 -12.85 -55.04 11.25
C ARG A 561 -11.56 -54.97 10.44
N ASP A 562 -10.45 -54.63 11.08
CA ASP A 562 -9.14 -54.48 10.42
C ASP A 562 -8.47 -55.84 10.14
N LYS A 563 -9.05 -56.96 10.62
CA LYS A 563 -8.55 -58.33 10.44
C LYS A 563 -7.08 -58.51 10.83
N VAL A 564 -6.60 -57.74 11.80
CA VAL A 564 -5.22 -57.83 12.28
C VAL A 564 -5.03 -59.08 13.12
N ASN A 565 -3.80 -59.62 13.14
CA ASN A 565 -3.46 -60.72 14.02
C ASN A 565 -3.60 -60.24 15.48
N LEU A 566 -4.48 -60.86 16.28
CA LEU A 566 -4.74 -60.42 17.64
C LEU A 566 -3.47 -60.33 18.50
N SER A 567 -2.49 -61.22 18.25
CA SER A 567 -1.19 -61.21 18.95
C SER A 567 -0.30 -60.01 18.63
N SER A 568 -0.59 -59.23 17.57
CA SER A 568 0.09 -57.98 17.25
C SER A 568 -0.51 -56.75 17.98
N VAL A 569 -1.63 -56.93 18.68
CA VAL A 569 -2.31 -55.88 19.45
C VAL A 569 -2.39 -56.26 20.93
N ILE A 570 -2.61 -57.54 21.24
CA ILE A 570 -2.83 -58.07 22.59
C ILE A 570 -1.92 -59.28 22.82
N GLU A 571 -1.08 -59.20 23.85
CA GLU A 571 -0.14 -60.25 24.26
C GLU A 571 -0.84 -61.32 25.12
N SER A 572 -1.68 -60.90 26.07
CA SER A 572 -2.43 -61.81 26.94
C SER A 572 -3.69 -61.15 27.50
N ARG A 573 -4.66 -61.96 27.97
CA ARG A 573 -5.86 -61.48 28.67
C ARG A 573 -5.96 -62.17 30.03
N ASN A 574 -6.10 -61.39 31.10
CA ASN A 574 -6.21 -61.87 32.48
C ASN A 574 -7.41 -61.19 33.16
N GLY A 575 -8.57 -61.86 33.14
CA GLY A 575 -9.80 -61.30 33.72
C GLY A 575 -10.21 -60.01 33.01
N THR A 576 -10.32 -58.91 33.77
CA THR A 576 -10.68 -57.57 33.24
C THR A 576 -9.51 -56.83 32.60
N ASP A 577 -8.27 -57.33 32.75
CA ASP A 577 -7.07 -56.67 32.27
C ASP A 577 -6.51 -57.37 31.01
N VAL A 578 -6.04 -56.56 30.08
CA VAL A 578 -5.43 -56.98 28.83
C VAL A 578 -4.00 -56.44 28.76
N ARG A 579 -3.04 -57.34 28.52
CA ARG A 579 -1.66 -56.94 28.27
C ARG A 579 -1.52 -56.50 26.82
N PHE A 580 -1.54 -55.20 26.61
CA PHE A 580 -1.65 -54.57 25.30
C PHE A 580 -0.29 -54.18 24.74
N ILE A 581 -0.14 -54.33 23.43
CA ILE A 581 1.03 -53.88 22.67
C ILE A 581 0.93 -52.38 22.47
N PHE A 582 1.59 -51.64 23.36
CA PHE A 582 1.37 -50.21 23.57
C PHE A 582 2.20 -49.34 22.62
N THR A 583 1.91 -49.44 21.33
CA THR A 583 2.47 -48.61 20.25
C THR A 583 1.54 -47.47 19.88
N LYS A 584 2.08 -46.40 19.27
CA LYS A 584 1.30 -45.23 18.85
C LYS A 584 0.15 -45.63 17.91
N GLU A 585 0.45 -46.44 16.91
CA GLU A 585 -0.54 -46.95 15.95
C GLU A 585 -1.66 -47.75 16.63
N ASN A 586 -1.31 -48.68 17.54
CA ASN A 586 -2.32 -49.48 18.22
C ASN A 586 -3.20 -48.64 19.13
N VAL A 587 -2.65 -47.61 19.81
CA VAL A 587 -3.44 -46.67 20.61
C VAL A 587 -4.40 -45.86 19.74
N GLU A 588 -3.93 -45.34 18.61
CA GLU A 588 -4.73 -44.53 17.68
C GLU A 588 -5.80 -45.34 16.95
N LYS A 589 -5.62 -46.65 16.77
CA LYS A 589 -6.58 -47.50 16.05
C LYS A 589 -7.52 -48.28 16.98
N TYR A 590 -7.01 -48.82 18.09
CA TYR A 590 -7.67 -49.89 18.85
C TYR A 590 -8.01 -49.54 20.30
N ILE A 591 -7.66 -48.35 20.78
CA ILE A 591 -8.26 -47.81 22.02
C ILE A 591 -9.49 -47.01 21.64
N LYS A 592 -10.58 -47.10 22.39
CA LYS A 592 -11.79 -46.32 22.09
C LYS A 592 -11.49 -44.81 22.17
N PRO A 593 -12.04 -43.97 21.26
CA PRO A 593 -11.71 -42.54 21.18
C PRO A 593 -11.78 -41.78 22.52
N GLU A 594 -12.78 -42.08 23.35
CA GLU A 594 -13.02 -41.46 24.66
C GLU A 594 -11.92 -41.75 25.70
N PHE A 595 -11.12 -42.80 25.50
CA PHE A 595 -10.00 -43.16 26.38
C PHE A 595 -8.63 -42.83 25.78
N ARG A 596 -8.58 -42.10 24.66
CA ARG A 596 -7.30 -41.66 24.08
C ARG A 596 -6.89 -40.35 24.72
N HIS A 597 -5.67 -40.31 25.23
CA HIS A 597 -5.13 -39.06 25.75
C HIS A 597 -4.65 -38.15 24.61
N PRO A 598 -4.96 -36.84 24.60
CA PRO A 598 -4.54 -35.91 23.54
C PRO A 598 -3.02 -35.87 23.29
N SER A 599 -2.21 -35.99 24.35
CA SER A 599 -0.74 -36.06 24.24
C SER A 599 -0.18 -37.46 23.95
N GLY A 600 -1.04 -38.43 23.63
CA GLY A 600 -0.68 -39.83 23.39
C GLY A 600 -0.84 -40.71 24.63
N GLY A 601 -1.13 -42.00 24.40
CA GLY A 601 -1.41 -42.98 25.45
C GLY A 601 -2.89 -43.03 25.84
N ILE A 602 -3.18 -43.40 27.09
CA ILE A 602 -4.55 -43.66 27.56
C ILE A 602 -4.95 -42.64 28.62
N GLN A 603 -6.17 -42.10 28.46
CA GLN A 603 -6.86 -41.25 29.41
C GLN A 603 -7.66 -42.16 30.38
N PRO A 604 -7.42 -42.09 31.70
CA PRO A 604 -8.22 -42.84 32.67
C PRO A 604 -9.64 -42.26 32.76
N SER A 605 -10.60 -43.15 33.01
CA SER A 605 -11.97 -42.79 33.38
C SER A 605 -12.00 -42.10 34.76
N PRO A 606 -13.03 -41.32 35.08
CA PRO A 606 -13.12 -40.70 36.39
C PRO A 606 -13.11 -41.68 37.56
N GLU A 607 -13.72 -42.84 37.40
CA GLU A 607 -13.70 -43.89 38.43
C GLU A 607 -12.29 -44.45 38.69
N ASP A 608 -11.41 -44.41 37.67
CA ASP A 608 -10.03 -44.85 37.83
C ASP A 608 -9.18 -43.82 38.57
N VAL A 609 -9.40 -42.53 38.32
CA VAL A 609 -8.71 -41.45 39.04
C VAL A 609 -9.05 -41.47 40.53
N LEU A 610 -10.29 -41.85 40.89
CA LEU A 610 -10.69 -42.04 42.30
C LEU A 610 -9.98 -43.20 43.01
N LYS A 611 -9.26 -44.05 42.28
CA LYS A 611 -8.42 -45.11 42.86
C LYS A 611 -7.02 -44.62 43.22
N VAL A 612 -6.65 -43.39 42.86
CA VAL A 612 -5.34 -42.80 43.19
C VAL A 612 -5.19 -42.69 44.71
N THR A 613 -4.20 -43.38 45.24
CA THR A 613 -3.86 -43.34 46.67
C THR A 613 -2.88 -42.21 46.97
N HIS A 614 -2.79 -41.82 48.24
CA HIS A 614 -1.74 -40.89 48.67
C HIS A 614 -0.35 -41.43 48.32
N ARG A 615 -0.14 -42.75 48.41
CA ARG A 615 1.12 -43.38 48.03
C ARG A 615 1.45 -43.17 46.55
N MET A 616 0.49 -43.36 45.65
CA MET A 616 0.70 -43.13 44.21
C MET A 616 1.12 -41.69 43.94
N PHE A 617 0.40 -40.72 44.53
CA PHE A 617 0.74 -39.30 44.41
C PHE A 617 2.13 -38.97 44.96
N LEU A 618 2.45 -39.41 46.18
CA LEU A 618 3.74 -39.11 46.81
C LEU A 618 4.91 -39.70 46.02
N ARG A 619 4.78 -40.92 45.47
CA ARG A 619 5.79 -41.52 44.60
C ARG A 619 5.94 -40.75 43.29
N TYR A 620 4.84 -40.31 42.70
CA TYR A 620 4.86 -39.46 41.50
C TYR A 620 5.61 -38.14 41.75
N GLU A 621 5.43 -37.55 42.93
CA GLU A 621 6.13 -36.33 43.37
C GLU A 621 7.59 -36.57 43.84
N GLY A 622 8.06 -37.83 43.79
CA GLY A 622 9.44 -38.20 44.12
C GLY A 622 9.71 -38.46 45.60
N ILE A 623 8.68 -38.68 46.41
CA ILE A 623 8.80 -39.08 47.83
C ILE A 623 8.76 -40.62 47.91
N ASP A 624 9.69 -41.22 48.64
CA ASP A 624 9.74 -42.68 48.87
C ASP A 624 8.64 -43.13 49.86
N ALA A 625 7.41 -43.18 49.37
CA ALA A 625 6.25 -43.67 50.12
C ALA A 625 6.10 -45.20 49.95
N LYS A 626 6.23 -45.92 51.06
CA LYS A 626 6.09 -47.37 51.15
C LYS A 626 4.65 -47.75 51.51
N ASN A 627 4.23 -48.95 51.10
CA ASN A 627 2.98 -49.54 51.56
C ASN A 627 3.21 -50.16 52.95
N GLU A 628 3.39 -49.31 53.94
CA GLU A 628 3.58 -49.70 55.33
C GLU A 628 2.88 -48.71 56.26
N ASN A 629 2.67 -49.13 57.50
CA ASN A 629 2.08 -48.27 58.51
C ASN A 629 3.16 -47.39 59.16
N TYR A 630 3.12 -46.09 58.90
CA TYR A 630 3.97 -45.09 59.54
C TYR A 630 3.35 -44.71 60.89
N GLN A 631 4.02 -45.05 61.99
CA GLN A 631 3.56 -44.70 63.33
C GLN A 631 4.77 -44.31 64.20
N ASN A 632 4.55 -43.35 65.10
CA ASN A 632 5.56 -42.99 66.09
C ASN A 632 5.59 -44.03 67.21
N GLY A 633 6.78 -44.25 67.75
CA GLY A 633 7.01 -45.02 68.97
C GLY A 633 7.87 -44.25 69.96
N GLU A 634 8.26 -44.95 71.02
CA GLU A 634 9.10 -44.40 72.09
C GLU A 634 10.49 -43.99 71.58
N LYS A 635 11.12 -44.84 70.75
CA LYS A 635 12.49 -44.62 70.21
C LYS A 635 12.56 -44.28 68.71
N SER A 636 11.45 -44.34 67.98
CA SER A 636 11.41 -44.17 66.52
C SER A 636 10.28 -43.20 66.14
N LYS A 637 10.57 -42.15 65.37
CA LYS A 637 9.60 -41.12 64.98
C LYS A 637 9.19 -41.22 63.51
N LYS A 638 8.89 -42.45 63.04
CA LYS A 638 8.66 -42.76 61.62
C LYS A 638 7.61 -41.88 60.95
N LEU A 639 6.50 -41.59 61.65
CA LEU A 639 5.44 -40.75 61.09
C LEU A 639 5.85 -39.28 61.06
N SER A 640 6.60 -38.80 62.05
CA SER A 640 7.14 -37.43 62.06
C SER A 640 8.24 -37.22 61.03
N ASP A 641 9.13 -38.20 60.84
CA ASP A 641 10.19 -38.15 59.82
C ASP A 641 9.56 -38.16 58.41
N PHE A 642 8.57 -39.02 58.18
CA PHE A 642 7.81 -39.06 56.93
C PHE A 642 7.02 -37.77 56.69
N SER A 643 6.35 -37.24 57.72
CA SER A 643 5.67 -35.95 57.69
C SER A 643 6.60 -34.80 57.30
N SER A 644 7.83 -34.81 57.83
CA SER A 644 8.86 -33.81 57.50
C SER A 644 9.26 -33.89 56.03
N SER A 645 9.46 -35.10 55.48
CA SER A 645 9.75 -35.29 54.05
C SER A 645 8.63 -34.77 53.14
N VAL A 646 7.37 -35.00 53.49
CA VAL A 646 6.22 -34.43 52.77
C VAL A 646 6.18 -32.90 52.89
N SER A 647 6.49 -32.35 54.07
CA SER A 647 6.58 -30.91 54.32
C SER A 647 7.67 -30.21 53.55
N ASP A 648 8.86 -30.80 53.45
CA ASP A 648 9.97 -30.21 52.73
C ASP A 648 9.66 -30.11 51.23
N LYS A 649 8.99 -31.13 50.66
CA LYS A 649 8.54 -31.09 49.27
C LYS A 649 7.43 -30.04 49.04
N SER A 650 6.47 -29.92 49.96
CA SER A 650 5.40 -28.93 49.84
C SER A 650 5.91 -27.49 49.98
N LYS A 651 6.94 -27.24 50.80
CA LYS A 651 7.56 -25.90 50.93
C LYS A 651 8.21 -25.45 49.62
N LEU A 652 9.02 -26.32 49.00
CA LEU A 652 9.62 -26.02 47.69
C LEU A 652 8.56 -25.71 46.64
N LEU A 653 7.46 -26.48 46.63
CA LEU A 653 6.33 -26.22 45.74
C LEU A 653 5.62 -24.90 46.04
N ASN A 654 5.49 -24.52 47.31
CA ASN A 654 4.92 -23.23 47.71
C ASN A 654 5.81 -22.05 47.27
N ASP A 655 7.14 -22.19 47.35
CA ASP A 655 8.08 -21.19 46.84
C ASP A 655 7.89 -21.00 45.32
N GLU A 656 7.72 -22.09 44.56
CA GLU A 656 7.38 -22.05 43.14
C GLU A 656 6.05 -21.33 42.87
N VAL A 657 5.00 -21.58 43.67
CA VAL A 657 3.72 -20.85 43.59
C VAL A 657 3.92 -19.34 43.79
N GLN A 658 4.74 -18.94 44.76
CA GLN A 658 5.04 -17.53 45.01
C GLN A 658 5.79 -16.88 43.84
N ILE A 659 6.85 -17.53 43.35
CA ILE A 659 7.61 -17.07 42.18
C ILE A 659 6.68 -16.90 40.98
N LYS A 660 5.87 -17.92 40.67
CA LYS A 660 4.93 -17.89 39.54
C LYS A 660 3.84 -16.82 39.69
N THR A 661 3.40 -16.54 40.92
CA THR A 661 2.46 -15.44 41.20
C THR A 661 3.09 -14.09 40.91
N THR A 662 4.33 -13.85 41.35
CA THR A 662 5.07 -12.62 41.04
C THR A 662 5.28 -12.46 39.54
N GLU A 663 5.75 -13.51 38.86
CA GLU A 663 5.93 -13.51 37.41
C GLU A 663 4.63 -13.20 36.65
N LEU A 664 3.50 -13.78 37.08
CA LEU A 664 2.19 -13.54 36.48
C LEU A 664 1.71 -12.10 36.68
N ASN A 665 1.90 -11.54 37.88
CA ASN A 665 1.55 -10.15 38.19
C ASN A 665 2.36 -9.17 37.35
N ASP A 666 3.67 -9.41 37.21
CA ASP A 666 4.55 -8.58 36.40
C ASP A 666 4.15 -8.62 34.92
N THR A 667 3.93 -9.82 34.35
CA THR A 667 3.47 -9.95 32.95
C THR A 667 2.11 -9.31 32.74
N SER A 668 1.18 -9.44 33.70
CA SER A 668 -0.16 -8.82 33.64
C SER A 668 -0.09 -7.29 33.67
N SER A 669 0.77 -6.73 34.52
CA SER A 669 1.02 -5.28 34.58
C SER A 669 1.60 -4.76 33.25
N GLN A 670 2.57 -5.48 32.69
CA GLN A 670 3.15 -5.15 31.38
C GLN A 670 2.13 -5.26 30.24
N TYR A 671 1.27 -6.27 30.25
CA TYR A 671 0.19 -6.44 29.28
C TYR A 671 -0.76 -5.23 29.32
N ASN A 672 -1.25 -4.86 30.51
CA ASN A 672 -2.14 -3.72 30.68
C ASN A 672 -1.50 -2.40 30.24
N SER A 673 -0.22 -2.20 30.56
CA SER A 673 0.55 -1.04 30.12
C SER A 673 0.65 -0.95 28.59
N THR A 674 0.79 -2.09 27.89
CA THR A 674 0.77 -2.12 26.42
C THR A 674 -0.59 -1.76 25.84
N VAL A 675 -1.66 -2.32 26.42
CA VAL A 675 -3.04 -1.99 25.99
C VAL A 675 -3.31 -0.50 26.16
N GLU A 676 -2.91 0.09 27.29
CA GLU A 676 -3.05 1.53 27.53
C GLU A 676 -2.24 2.36 26.53
N ALA A 677 -0.99 1.97 26.25
CA ALA A 677 -0.15 2.64 25.26
C ALA A 677 -0.76 2.60 23.85
N MET A 678 -1.34 1.46 23.45
CA MET A 678 -2.07 1.32 22.18
C MET A 678 -3.27 2.26 22.12
N ASN A 679 -4.10 2.29 23.17
CA ASN A 679 -5.29 3.15 23.22
C ASN A 679 -4.90 4.63 23.16
N LYS A 680 -3.89 5.06 23.92
CA LYS A 680 -3.36 6.43 23.88
C LYS A 680 -2.83 6.80 22.49
N PHE A 681 -2.14 5.88 21.82
CA PHE A 681 -1.63 6.10 20.47
C PHE A 681 -2.76 6.31 19.47
N VAL A 682 -3.77 5.43 19.45
CA VAL A 682 -4.94 5.54 18.57
C VAL A 682 -5.68 6.86 18.80
N GLN A 683 -5.92 7.23 20.06
CA GLN A 683 -6.59 8.49 20.40
C GLN A 683 -5.79 9.72 19.93
N LYS A 684 -4.49 9.74 20.19
CA LYS A 684 -3.63 10.87 19.78
C LYS A 684 -3.56 10.99 18.27
N TYR A 685 -3.45 9.87 17.55
CA TYR A 685 -3.43 9.86 16.10
C TYR A 685 -4.75 10.36 15.50
N HIS A 686 -5.89 9.91 16.03
CA HIS A 686 -7.20 10.40 15.62
C HIS A 686 -7.37 11.90 15.87
N SER A 687 -6.89 12.40 17.03
CA SER A 687 -6.92 13.83 17.36
C SER A 687 -6.06 14.66 16.40
N ILE A 688 -4.85 14.21 16.09
CA ILE A 688 -3.94 14.91 15.15
C ILE A 688 -4.55 14.93 13.74
N LEU A 689 -5.12 13.82 13.27
CA LEU A 689 -5.78 13.78 11.96
C LEU A 689 -6.98 14.73 11.90
N GLN A 690 -7.79 14.81 12.96
CA GLN A 690 -8.90 15.77 13.03
C GLN A 690 -8.42 17.23 13.08
N GLU A 691 -7.33 17.54 13.78
CA GLU A 691 -6.75 18.88 13.79
C GLU A 691 -6.20 19.28 12.41
N ILE A 692 -5.51 18.37 11.72
CA ILE A 692 -5.01 18.61 10.36
C ILE A 692 -6.18 18.81 9.38
N LEU A 693 -7.22 17.98 9.46
CA LEU A 693 -8.42 18.11 8.62
C LEU A 693 -9.26 19.36 8.90
N ARG A 694 -9.09 20.00 10.07
CA ARG A 694 -9.72 21.29 10.39
C ARG A 694 -8.86 22.50 9.99
N ALA A 695 -7.56 22.28 9.85
CA ALA A 695 -6.60 23.32 9.47
C ALA A 695 -6.43 23.48 7.95
N ILE A 696 -6.86 22.46 7.19
CA ILE A 696 -7.08 22.49 5.73
C ILE A 696 -8.54 22.85 5.49
#